data_AF-R5QWJ3-F1
#
_entry.id   AF-R5QWJ3-F1
#
_cell.length_a   1.000
_cell.length_b   1.000
_cell.length_c   1.000
_cell.angle_alpha   90.00
_cell.angle_beta   90.00
_cell.angle_gamma   90.00
#
_symmetry.space_group_name_H-M   'P 1'
#
loop_
_entity.id
_entity.type
_entity.pdbx_description
1 polymer ?
#
loop_
_entity_poly.entity_id
_entity_poly.type
_entity_poly.pdbx_seq_one_letter_code
_entity_poly.pdbx_strand_id
1 'polypeptide(L)'
;MNAAIQSLTERGEYSTGWSKANKINLWARAENGEKAYKLLNNLIGGNSSGLQHNLFDSHGSGGGDTMMNGTPVWQIDGNFGLTSGVAEMLVQSQSGYTQFLPAIPDAWEKGEVRGLKARGNFTIGEKWANGIAEAFTVRYDGNKDSAVFTGSYKNITSAKIYEDGKEVQVTKDTDKDRISFEADVGKTYTIDISETNINELKEQASTFLNQLHPDLINAKNELQTAIDLSSKELGTVLTKVKLMDQLYRSYLNKAENIYYLTDKDNLTYSQIDTLYNQLRKLRKTLLENTGDLEDYQNAENQFTDLSAQLEKPMANRIISFSKDSGVITGNDRTLTLSKSSDAKDFEIRYTTDGSIPRHTSDRYEHPLQLDNKENTVVRAALFYNEQRVSPVYTKKYIAKSIKIQDVTVSHTEDWGNNYVKAGMIDQNTSTRWASKNVDASKPLEITLNFSEKETLDQMNFDLFVSKNNGIGAFEIQALSDGTYRTVYEGTKMGNIDDKVGDIDGGSGGYHAYYFAEFPETTTESVKVILKPGFLGEPSLYEIAPLYTGVQADGAGDTSELEKMIRSAEEADRTADHYVNAPQTLKTAFEESISDGKEQLKASQDIIDSRTEFLSDRYHRLGFGTTDKSKLNSLITKAEQELNGDYTNDSLYQLKKVLSDAKKTADDENVKQPAVDQMTEKLQAALNSLEQGGFSETSIPAGDLQGSGKWIQAGDFKATEADDAGPLTYKFNGNSIQVSTVKGDDHGVIRVTILDQNEKQICREEIDTYAEKRIEGAELIQKDFPEGSYTIQFERVGKSPNGSPEKRGWVEVGTLKIRTEKKEIVDRSQLEEELTICDGLNKDKYTEESWNKLQKAVNSARELLNKKDEETCTSEMNDKANEVRNARNSLQEIKVDTSALNDALKAAKSISREGYTEESFEALTQSILEAEALLNGTYTQKEVDEKTAVLIQRMKDLRADKTLLQEKYNKIKDMTQGNATDASWNDFTRLRELANAILTDPNATPAEVSDILNQLNTFEFAYKDDPDEGGNKDPQEPLEPQNPQNPNSGNQGNTNTSHADTSVKTGDSTPLLLPLATMCSIIGLLYIMHKKRKLG
;
A
#
# COMPACT_ATOMS: atom_id res chain seq x y z
N MET A 1 -3.52 -24.53 57.46
CA MET A 1 -3.73 -23.79 56.21
C MET A 1 -5.08 -23.06 56.19
N ASN A 2 -6.21 -23.74 56.38
CA ASN A 2 -7.56 -23.14 56.24
C ASN A 2 -7.78 -21.83 57.02
N ALA A 3 -7.32 -21.73 58.28
CA ALA A 3 -7.42 -20.49 59.06
C ALA A 3 -6.61 -19.32 58.45
N ALA A 4 -5.47 -19.60 57.80
CA ALA A 4 -4.69 -18.58 57.11
C ALA A 4 -5.40 -18.12 55.82
N ILE A 5 -6.01 -19.04 55.07
CA ILE A 5 -6.85 -18.71 53.90
C ILE A 5 -8.01 -17.81 54.32
N GLN A 6 -8.76 -18.17 55.38
CA GLN A 6 -9.84 -17.34 55.91
C GLN A 6 -9.34 -15.94 56.30
N SER A 7 -8.19 -15.87 56.99
CA SER A 7 -7.58 -14.59 57.37
C SER A 7 -7.18 -13.74 56.14
N LEU A 8 -6.67 -14.37 55.08
CA LEU A 8 -6.33 -13.70 53.82
C LEU A 8 -7.58 -13.17 53.11
N THR A 9 -8.66 -13.97 53.08
CA THR A 9 -9.95 -13.56 52.51
C THR A 9 -10.50 -12.34 53.25
N GLU A 10 -10.49 -12.33 54.58
CA GLU A 10 -10.93 -11.18 55.39
C GLU A 10 -10.04 -9.94 55.22
N ARG A 11 -8.74 -10.12 54.95
CA ARG A 11 -7.80 -9.02 54.65
C ARG A 11 -8.01 -8.39 53.28
N GLY A 12 -8.85 -8.98 52.43
CA GLY A 12 -9.22 -8.45 51.12
C GLY A 12 -8.07 -8.36 50.11
N GLU A 13 -8.38 -7.90 48.90
CA GLU A 13 -7.44 -7.88 47.77
C GLU A 13 -6.87 -6.47 47.49
N TYR A 14 -7.51 -5.42 47.98
CA TYR A 14 -7.05 -4.03 47.84
C TYR A 14 -5.98 -3.69 48.88
N SER A 15 -4.89 -3.00 48.48
CA SER A 15 -3.84 -2.55 49.40
C SER A 15 -2.75 -1.67 48.76
N THR A 16 -1.69 -1.39 49.52
CA THR A 16 -0.43 -0.79 49.08
C THR A 16 0.36 -1.74 48.17
N GLY A 17 1.33 -1.25 47.41
CA GLY A 17 2.23 -2.04 46.57
C GLY A 17 2.87 -3.25 47.28
N TRP A 18 3.62 -3.01 48.36
CA TRP A 18 4.20 -4.07 49.20
C TRP A 18 3.18 -5.06 49.76
N SER A 19 1.99 -4.59 50.15
CA SER A 19 1.00 -5.48 50.76
C SER A 19 0.34 -6.36 49.71
N LYS A 20 0.09 -5.85 48.50
CA LYS A 20 -0.34 -6.68 47.36
C LYS A 20 0.72 -7.74 47.07
N ALA A 21 1.99 -7.34 46.95
CA ALA A 21 3.10 -8.24 46.70
C ALA A 21 3.25 -9.35 47.77
N ASN A 22 3.13 -9.01 49.06
CA ASN A 22 3.12 -10.00 50.14
C ASN A 22 1.93 -10.96 50.01
N LYS A 23 0.73 -10.44 49.70
CA LYS A 23 -0.45 -11.28 49.49
C LYS A 23 -0.28 -12.22 48.29
N ILE A 24 0.40 -11.82 47.20
CA ILE A 24 0.74 -12.73 46.08
C ILE A 24 1.52 -13.94 46.61
N ASN A 25 2.58 -13.71 47.39
CA ASN A 25 3.38 -14.80 47.98
C ASN A 25 2.55 -15.68 48.92
N LEU A 26 1.69 -15.08 49.74
CA LEU A 26 0.85 -15.83 50.69
C LEU A 26 -0.22 -16.68 49.98
N TRP A 27 -0.83 -16.17 48.92
CA TRP A 27 -1.78 -16.94 48.12
C TRP A 27 -1.09 -18.02 47.27
N ALA A 28 0.12 -17.75 46.77
CA ALA A 28 0.95 -18.78 46.14
C ALA A 28 1.26 -19.93 47.12
N ARG A 29 1.60 -19.61 48.38
CA ARG A 29 1.80 -20.59 49.46
C ARG A 29 0.54 -21.33 49.89
N ALA A 30 -0.63 -20.77 49.62
CA ALA A 30 -1.92 -21.42 49.80
C ALA A 30 -2.31 -22.28 48.59
N GLU A 31 -1.42 -22.41 47.59
CA GLU A 31 -1.65 -23.16 46.34
C GLU A 31 -2.85 -22.61 45.55
N ASN A 32 -3.12 -21.31 45.68
CA ASN A 32 -4.23 -20.63 45.00
C ASN A 32 -3.68 -19.67 43.94
N GLY A 33 -3.44 -20.21 42.75
CA GLY A 33 -2.90 -19.47 41.61
C GLY A 33 -3.81 -18.32 41.17
N GLU A 34 -5.13 -18.54 41.15
CA GLU A 34 -6.11 -17.53 40.73
C GLU A 34 -6.09 -16.28 41.60
N LYS A 35 -6.09 -16.44 42.94
CA LYS A 35 -6.00 -15.30 43.85
C LYS A 35 -4.65 -14.60 43.74
N ALA A 36 -3.56 -15.34 43.57
CA ALA A 36 -2.23 -14.77 43.39
C ALA A 36 -2.14 -13.97 42.08
N TYR A 37 -2.67 -14.50 40.97
CA TYR A 37 -2.72 -13.86 39.66
C TYR A 37 -3.60 -12.61 39.66
N LYS A 38 -4.77 -12.66 40.30
CA LYS A 38 -5.62 -11.47 40.48
C LYS A 38 -4.88 -10.34 41.21
N LEU A 39 -4.16 -10.67 42.28
CA LEU A 39 -3.34 -9.70 43.02
C LEU A 39 -2.15 -9.19 42.21
N LEU A 40 -1.54 -10.05 41.40
CA LEU A 40 -0.49 -9.66 40.44
C LEU A 40 -1.02 -8.62 39.45
N ASN A 41 -2.18 -8.87 38.83
CA ASN A 41 -2.82 -7.92 37.94
C ASN A 41 -3.22 -6.62 38.65
N ASN A 42 -3.71 -6.70 39.90
CA ASN A 42 -3.99 -5.50 40.70
C ASN A 42 -2.74 -4.69 41.04
N LEU A 43 -1.56 -5.33 41.11
CA LEU A 43 -0.28 -4.69 41.34
C LEU A 43 0.27 -4.05 40.05
N ILE A 44 0.16 -4.75 38.92
CA ILE A 44 0.60 -4.29 37.58
C ILE A 44 -0.31 -3.18 37.03
N GLY A 45 -1.63 -3.31 37.21
CA GLY A 45 -2.64 -2.36 36.74
C GLY A 45 -2.53 -0.95 37.33
N GLY A 46 -1.63 -0.73 38.29
CA GLY A 46 -1.22 0.60 38.73
C GLY A 46 -2.27 1.36 39.54
N ASN A 47 -2.35 2.68 39.29
CA ASN A 47 -2.96 3.75 40.08
C ASN A 47 -2.01 4.36 41.14
N SER A 48 -2.55 5.09 42.09
CA SER A 48 -1.84 5.64 43.25
C SER A 48 -1.10 4.59 44.10
N SER A 49 -1.42 3.29 43.99
CA SER A 49 -0.77 2.17 44.70
C SER A 49 -0.51 0.97 43.78
N GLY A 50 0.77 0.62 43.57
CA GLY A 50 1.24 -0.42 42.65
C GLY A 50 2.24 0.11 41.62
N LEU A 51 2.49 -0.66 40.56
CA LEU A 51 3.49 -0.30 39.53
C LEU A 51 3.06 0.95 38.77
N GLN A 52 3.96 1.92 38.68
CA GLN A 52 3.80 3.15 37.91
C GLN A 52 4.26 2.97 36.46
N HIS A 53 4.14 3.99 35.61
CA HIS A 53 4.57 3.94 34.21
C HIS A 53 6.05 3.58 34.01
N ASN A 54 6.91 3.87 34.99
CA ASN A 54 8.33 3.49 35.00
C ASN A 54 8.58 2.10 35.63
N LEU A 55 7.52 1.34 35.89
CA LEU A 55 7.51 0.03 36.56
C LEU A 55 8.01 0.04 38.01
N PHE A 56 8.21 1.20 38.63
CA PHE A 56 8.48 1.26 40.06
C PHE A 56 7.18 1.15 40.87
N ASP A 57 7.24 0.36 41.94
CA ASP A 57 6.13 0.17 42.85
C ASP A 57 5.87 1.44 43.70
N SER A 58 4.60 1.62 44.06
CA SER A 58 4.11 2.71 44.87
C SER A 58 3.29 2.19 46.05
N HIS A 59 3.52 2.79 47.21
CA HIS A 59 2.72 2.59 48.41
C HIS A 59 1.34 3.25 48.33
N GLY A 60 1.22 4.40 47.64
CA GLY A 60 0.10 5.33 47.69
C GLY A 60 -0.03 6.10 49.01
N SER A 61 -0.52 7.35 48.94
CA SER A 61 -0.73 8.21 50.13
C SER A 61 -2.18 8.17 50.63
N GLY A 62 -2.39 8.09 51.96
CA GLY A 62 -3.67 8.49 52.60
C GLY A 62 -4.43 7.42 53.41
N GLY A 63 -4.27 6.12 53.14
CA GLY A 63 -5.00 5.05 53.84
C GLY A 63 -6.53 5.03 53.56
N GLY A 64 -7.13 3.84 53.49
CA GLY A 64 -8.57 3.69 53.20
C GLY A 64 -8.96 4.18 51.80
N ASP A 65 -10.15 4.77 51.65
CA ASP A 65 -10.71 5.24 50.36
C ASP A 65 -9.88 6.34 49.68
N THR A 66 -9.05 7.05 50.45
CA THR A 66 -8.14 8.08 49.90
C THR A 66 -6.95 7.49 49.13
N MET A 67 -6.71 6.18 49.26
CA MET A 67 -5.66 5.49 48.52
C MET A 67 -5.91 5.44 47.01
N MET A 68 -7.12 5.69 46.49
CA MET A 68 -7.41 5.71 45.05
C MET A 68 -7.04 7.04 44.36
N ASN A 69 -6.96 8.14 45.14
CA ASN A 69 -6.71 9.50 44.64
C ASN A 69 -5.44 10.12 45.24
N GLY A 70 -4.64 9.32 45.95
CA GLY A 70 -3.43 9.78 46.64
C GLY A 70 -2.24 9.98 45.69
N THR A 71 -1.27 10.79 46.10
CA THR A 71 0.00 10.91 45.40
C THR A 71 0.79 9.59 45.54
N PRO A 72 1.30 9.01 44.46
CA PRO A 72 2.11 7.80 44.54
C PRO A 72 3.42 8.08 45.29
N VAL A 73 3.80 7.18 46.18
CA VAL A 73 5.04 7.24 46.96
C VAL A 73 5.85 6.01 46.63
N TRP A 74 7.01 6.21 46.01
CA TRP A 74 7.89 5.13 45.60
C TRP A 74 8.32 4.26 46.79
N GLN A 75 8.16 2.95 46.64
CA GLN A 75 8.71 1.92 47.52
C GLN A 75 9.13 0.72 46.67
N ILE A 76 10.33 0.20 46.86
CA ILE A 76 10.88 -0.87 46.01
C ILE A 76 10.46 -2.27 46.45
N ASP A 77 9.90 -2.40 47.65
CA ASP A 77 9.50 -3.68 48.26
C ASP A 77 8.42 -4.40 47.44
N GLY A 78 7.45 -3.71 46.85
CA GLY A 78 6.45 -4.32 45.97
C GLY A 78 7.07 -4.87 44.68
N ASN A 79 8.10 -4.25 44.12
CA ASN A 79 8.83 -4.80 42.97
C ASN A 79 9.49 -6.15 43.30
N PHE A 80 10.26 -6.21 44.39
CA PHE A 80 10.94 -7.45 44.80
C PHE A 80 9.95 -8.52 45.27
N GLY A 81 8.90 -8.10 45.99
CA GLY A 81 7.83 -8.99 46.43
C GLY A 81 7.04 -9.58 45.25
N LEU A 82 6.83 -8.81 44.17
CA LEU A 82 6.24 -9.31 42.91
C LEU A 82 7.11 -10.43 42.33
N THR A 83 8.42 -10.18 42.15
CA THR A 83 9.35 -11.19 41.61
C THR A 83 9.36 -12.45 42.48
N SER A 84 9.40 -12.31 43.81
CA SER A 84 9.28 -13.43 44.76
C SER A 84 7.95 -14.17 44.61
N GLY A 85 6.85 -13.43 44.48
CA GLY A 85 5.51 -14.00 44.37
C GLY A 85 5.35 -14.85 43.12
N VAL A 86 5.81 -14.35 41.96
CA VAL A 86 5.83 -15.11 40.71
C VAL A 86 6.70 -16.37 40.83
N ALA A 87 7.88 -16.27 41.45
CA ALA A 87 8.72 -17.45 41.69
C ALA A 87 8.03 -18.49 42.60
N GLU A 88 7.35 -18.06 43.66
CA GLU A 88 6.63 -18.94 44.59
C GLU A 88 5.34 -19.54 44.00
N MET A 89 4.78 -18.92 42.95
CA MET A 89 3.69 -19.52 42.16
C MET A 89 4.19 -20.69 41.30
N LEU A 90 5.43 -20.61 40.82
CA LEU A 90 6.04 -21.57 39.92
C LEU A 90 6.81 -22.68 40.65
N VAL A 91 7.55 -22.36 41.73
CA VAL A 91 8.32 -23.35 42.49
C VAL A 91 8.28 -23.07 43.99
N GLN A 92 8.06 -24.11 44.78
CA GLN A 92 8.17 -24.07 46.23
C GLN A 92 9.17 -25.11 46.73
N SER A 93 9.89 -24.81 47.82
CA SER A 93 10.94 -25.72 48.33
C SER A 93 11.14 -25.68 49.85
N GLN A 94 10.23 -25.05 50.58
CA GLN A 94 10.33 -24.82 52.03
C GLN A 94 9.92 -26.04 52.86
N SER A 95 9.15 -26.97 52.29
CA SER A 95 8.54 -28.11 53.00
C SER A 95 9.43 -29.36 53.02
N GLY A 96 10.72 -29.22 52.70
CA GLY A 96 11.69 -30.32 52.66
C GLY A 96 11.73 -31.10 51.34
N TYR A 97 11.01 -30.63 50.32
CA TYR A 97 11.00 -31.15 48.95
C TYR A 97 10.71 -30.00 47.99
N THR A 98 11.01 -30.19 46.70
CA THR A 98 10.66 -29.23 45.64
C THR A 98 9.27 -29.55 45.12
N GLN A 99 8.39 -28.56 45.08
CA GLN A 99 7.05 -28.64 44.52
C GLN A 99 7.02 -27.80 43.24
N PHE A 100 6.70 -28.45 42.13
CA PHE A 100 6.63 -27.83 40.81
C PHE A 100 5.22 -27.28 40.54
N LEU A 101 5.12 -26.14 39.87
CA LEU A 101 3.88 -25.44 39.54
C LEU A 101 2.82 -25.43 40.67
N PRO A 102 3.17 -25.07 41.93
CA PRO A 102 2.27 -25.20 43.08
C PRO A 102 1.04 -24.27 43.03
N ALA A 103 1.12 -23.14 42.32
CA ALA A 103 0.03 -22.16 42.24
C ALA A 103 0.01 -21.48 40.87
N ILE A 104 0.05 -22.28 39.79
CA ILE A 104 -0.11 -21.78 38.43
C ILE A 104 -1.58 -21.36 38.17
N PRO A 105 -1.85 -20.16 37.65
CA PRO A 105 -3.21 -19.74 37.29
C PRO A 105 -3.61 -20.28 35.91
N ASP A 106 -4.91 -20.41 35.67
CA ASP A 106 -5.50 -20.84 34.39
C ASP A 106 -5.11 -19.88 33.25
N ALA A 107 -4.95 -18.59 33.57
CA ALA A 107 -4.50 -17.57 32.61
C ALA A 107 -3.07 -17.81 32.08
N TRP A 108 -2.24 -18.61 32.77
CA TRP A 108 -0.91 -19.00 32.31
C TRP A 108 -0.94 -20.38 31.69
N GLU A 109 -1.80 -20.57 30.70
CA GLU A 109 -2.04 -21.86 30.05
C GLU A 109 -0.76 -22.46 29.42
N LYS A 110 0.20 -21.62 29.00
CA LYS A 110 1.46 -22.04 28.41
C LYS A 110 2.61 -21.19 28.90
N GLY A 111 3.76 -21.81 29.15
CA GLY A 111 4.98 -21.09 29.52
C GLY A 111 6.18 -21.99 29.77
N GLU A 112 7.33 -21.34 29.95
CA GLU A 112 8.54 -21.98 30.44
C GLU A 112 9.26 -21.07 31.43
N VAL A 113 9.96 -21.68 32.39
CA VAL A 113 10.87 -20.97 33.29
C VAL A 113 12.17 -21.73 33.40
N ARG A 114 13.29 -20.99 33.53
CA ARG A 114 14.63 -21.56 33.66
C ARG A 114 15.42 -20.78 34.71
N GLY A 115 16.16 -21.51 35.56
CA GLY A 115 17.12 -20.90 36.47
C GLY A 115 16.61 -20.60 37.87
N LEU A 116 15.36 -20.98 38.21
CA LEU A 116 14.86 -20.85 39.57
C LEU A 116 15.66 -21.74 40.52
N LYS A 117 15.84 -21.30 41.77
CA LYS A 117 16.61 -22.03 42.78
C LYS A 117 15.70 -22.64 43.82
N ALA A 118 15.73 -23.96 43.94
CA ALA A 118 15.16 -24.68 45.07
C ALA A 118 16.19 -24.85 46.20
N ARG A 119 15.70 -24.91 47.45
CA ARG A 119 16.54 -25.15 48.64
C ARG A 119 17.33 -26.47 48.46
N GLY A 120 18.59 -26.46 48.89
CA GLY A 120 19.54 -27.51 48.55
C GLY A 120 20.44 -27.17 47.36
N ASN A 121 20.26 -25.99 46.75
CA ASN A 121 21.00 -25.50 45.59
C ASN A 121 20.74 -26.32 44.31
N PHE A 122 19.48 -26.65 44.09
CA PHE A 122 19.00 -27.22 42.82
C PHE A 122 18.51 -26.09 41.91
N THR A 123 18.99 -26.07 40.68
CA THR A 123 18.46 -25.22 39.62
C THR A 123 17.33 -25.94 38.92
N ILE A 124 16.19 -25.27 38.85
CA ILE A 124 14.94 -25.79 38.31
C ILE A 124 14.61 -25.09 36.99
N GLY A 125 14.14 -25.87 36.04
CA GLY A 125 13.42 -25.38 34.87
C GLY A 125 12.13 -26.16 34.69
N GLU A 126 11.09 -25.49 34.20
CA GLU A 126 9.75 -26.06 34.06
C GLU A 126 9.17 -25.63 32.72
N LYS A 127 8.43 -26.52 32.07
CA LYS A 127 7.74 -26.28 30.81
C LYS A 127 6.33 -26.85 30.88
N TRP A 128 5.35 -26.05 30.49
CA TRP A 128 3.94 -26.43 30.52
C TRP A 128 3.17 -25.84 29.32
N ALA A 129 2.09 -26.51 28.95
CA ALA A 129 1.14 -26.09 27.92
C ALA A 129 -0.24 -26.67 28.24
N ASN A 130 -1.30 -25.99 27.80
CA ASN A 130 -2.69 -26.37 28.11
C ASN A 130 -2.98 -26.47 29.63
N GLY A 131 -2.27 -25.68 30.45
CA GLY A 131 -2.35 -25.72 31.92
C GLY A 131 -1.67 -26.94 32.56
N ILE A 132 -0.95 -27.75 31.79
CA ILE A 132 -0.40 -29.04 32.21
C ILE A 132 1.12 -29.07 32.03
N ALA A 133 1.85 -29.64 33.00
CA ALA A 133 3.30 -29.81 32.89
C ALA A 133 3.69 -30.80 31.78
N GLU A 134 4.66 -30.41 30.94
CA GLU A 134 5.28 -31.27 29.93
C GLU A 134 6.57 -31.89 30.48
N ALA A 135 7.44 -31.06 31.07
CA ALA A 135 8.73 -31.49 31.58
C ALA A 135 9.27 -30.58 32.69
N PHE A 136 10.05 -31.17 33.59
CA PHE A 136 10.87 -30.43 34.55
C PHE A 136 12.35 -30.77 34.35
N THR A 137 13.23 -29.82 34.64
CA THR A 137 14.68 -30.02 34.66
C THR A 137 15.23 -29.69 36.03
N VAL A 138 16.15 -30.52 36.51
CA VAL A 138 16.77 -30.38 37.82
C VAL A 138 18.27 -30.49 37.64
N ARG A 139 19.03 -29.49 38.08
CA ARG A 139 20.50 -29.55 38.12
C ARG A 139 21.00 -29.25 39.52
N TYR A 140 21.82 -30.13 40.08
CA TYR A 140 22.46 -29.87 41.37
C TYR A 140 23.69 -28.97 41.18
N ASP A 141 23.68 -27.78 41.79
CA ASP A 141 24.76 -26.80 41.70
C ASP A 141 25.50 -26.62 43.05
N GLY A 142 25.37 -27.60 43.96
CA GLY A 142 25.97 -27.55 45.29
C GLY A 142 27.48 -27.78 45.31
N ASN A 143 28.02 -27.82 46.53
CA ASN A 143 29.46 -27.97 46.79
C ASN A 143 29.90 -29.41 47.13
N LYS A 144 28.96 -30.36 47.12
CA LYS A 144 29.24 -31.80 47.29
C LYS A 144 29.26 -32.47 45.92
N ASP A 145 29.80 -33.67 45.85
CA ASP A 145 29.80 -34.47 44.62
C ASP A 145 28.37 -34.81 44.16
N SER A 146 27.46 -35.01 45.11
CA SER A 146 26.05 -35.30 44.86
C SER A 146 25.13 -34.86 46.01
N ALA A 147 23.83 -34.78 45.74
CA ALA A 147 22.79 -34.64 46.75
C ALA A 147 21.47 -35.30 46.33
N VAL A 148 20.74 -35.85 47.30
CA VAL A 148 19.38 -36.36 47.07
C VAL A 148 18.44 -35.21 46.70
N PHE A 149 17.84 -35.29 45.51
CA PHE A 149 16.71 -34.46 45.13
C PHE A 149 15.41 -35.17 45.48
N THR A 150 14.44 -34.42 46.03
CA THR A 150 13.05 -34.88 46.19
C THR A 150 12.12 -33.87 45.54
N GLY A 151 11.33 -34.33 44.56
CA GLY A 151 10.39 -33.51 43.81
C GLY A 151 8.95 -34.01 43.96
N SER A 152 7.97 -33.10 43.89
CA SER A 152 6.55 -33.38 43.97
C SER A 152 5.78 -32.63 42.89
N TYR A 153 4.87 -33.35 42.23
CA TYR A 153 3.87 -32.86 41.30
C TYR A 153 2.81 -33.96 41.16
N LYS A 154 1.57 -33.59 40.83
CA LYS A 154 0.46 -34.55 40.66
C LYS A 154 0.87 -35.70 39.73
N ASN A 155 0.69 -36.94 40.17
CA ASN A 155 1.05 -38.16 39.42
C ASN A 155 2.52 -38.32 39.01
N ILE A 156 3.47 -37.53 39.54
CA ILE A 156 4.89 -37.53 39.13
C ILE A 156 5.57 -38.90 39.26
N THR A 157 5.01 -39.82 40.06
CA THR A 157 5.51 -41.20 40.19
C THR A 157 5.40 -42.01 38.89
N SER A 158 4.58 -41.59 37.93
CA SER A 158 4.49 -42.21 36.60
C SER A 158 5.46 -41.62 35.56
N ALA A 159 6.17 -40.53 35.92
CA ALA A 159 7.12 -39.87 35.04
C ALA A 159 8.36 -40.75 34.78
N LYS A 160 9.01 -40.50 33.65
CA LYS A 160 10.33 -41.05 33.31
C LYS A 160 11.38 -39.98 33.54
N ILE A 161 12.52 -40.36 34.12
CA ILE A 161 13.59 -39.43 34.47
C ILE A 161 14.82 -39.79 33.67
N TYR A 162 15.43 -38.79 33.03
CA TYR A 162 16.57 -38.97 32.16
C TYR A 162 17.77 -38.14 32.62
N GLU A 163 18.95 -38.74 32.59
CA GLU A 163 20.25 -38.06 32.65
C GLU A 163 20.94 -38.24 31.30
N ASP A 164 21.30 -37.14 30.62
CA ASP A 164 21.97 -37.19 29.31
C ASP A 164 21.27 -38.15 28.30
N GLY A 165 19.93 -38.20 28.34
CA GLY A 165 19.09 -39.04 27.48
C GLY A 165 18.94 -40.50 27.92
N LYS A 166 19.55 -40.92 29.04
CA LYS A 166 19.41 -42.28 29.60
C LYS A 166 18.48 -42.28 30.79
N GLU A 167 17.54 -43.22 30.82
CA GLU A 167 16.60 -43.34 31.93
C GLU A 167 17.31 -43.75 33.23
N VAL A 168 17.02 -43.05 34.32
CA VAL A 168 17.60 -43.31 35.65
C VAL A 168 16.53 -43.85 36.61
N GLN A 169 16.96 -44.72 37.52
CA GLN A 169 16.08 -45.28 38.54
C GLN A 169 15.83 -44.27 39.65
N VAL A 170 14.58 -44.16 40.10
CA VAL A 170 14.14 -43.23 41.15
C VAL A 170 13.33 -43.95 42.22
N THR A 171 13.39 -43.44 43.45
CA THR A 171 12.49 -43.85 44.54
C THR A 171 11.15 -43.15 44.36
N LYS A 172 10.04 -43.90 44.47
CA LYS A 172 8.68 -43.39 44.28
C LYS A 172 7.88 -43.49 45.58
N ASP A 173 7.26 -42.39 46.01
CA ASP A 173 6.29 -42.32 47.12
C ASP A 173 4.94 -41.93 46.53
N THR A 174 4.12 -42.93 46.22
CA THR A 174 2.81 -42.77 45.56
C THR A 174 1.78 -42.11 46.48
N ASP A 175 1.89 -42.30 47.80
CA ASP A 175 0.94 -41.71 48.76
C ASP A 175 1.06 -40.18 48.83
N LYS A 176 2.25 -39.65 48.51
CA LYS A 176 2.54 -38.20 48.56
C LYS A 176 2.86 -37.59 47.21
N ASP A 177 2.75 -38.35 46.13
CA ASP A 177 3.16 -37.96 44.78
C ASP A 177 4.57 -37.34 44.75
N ARG A 178 5.56 -38.16 45.13
CA ARG A 178 6.97 -37.74 45.16
C ARG A 178 7.90 -38.73 44.49
N ILE A 179 8.93 -38.19 43.86
CA ILE A 179 10.10 -38.95 43.40
C ILE A 179 11.36 -38.48 44.12
N SER A 180 12.33 -39.36 44.29
CA SER A 180 13.65 -39.00 44.81
C SER A 180 14.78 -39.77 44.14
N PHE A 181 15.89 -39.09 43.88
CA PHE A 181 17.08 -39.68 43.27
C PHE A 181 18.34 -38.91 43.69
N GLU A 182 19.49 -39.56 43.60
CA GLU A 182 20.79 -38.92 43.80
C GLU A 182 21.13 -38.09 42.56
N ALA A 183 21.41 -36.80 42.76
CA ALA A 183 21.77 -35.88 41.68
C ALA A 183 23.23 -35.45 41.82
N ASP A 184 24.04 -35.76 40.81
CA ASP A 184 25.45 -35.40 40.76
C ASP A 184 25.65 -33.92 40.41
N VAL A 185 26.71 -33.33 40.94
CA VAL A 185 27.02 -31.91 40.73
C VAL A 185 27.22 -31.59 39.25
N GLY A 186 26.54 -30.55 38.77
CA GLY A 186 26.59 -30.10 37.38
C GLY A 186 25.79 -30.95 36.39
N LYS A 187 25.26 -32.10 36.80
CA LYS A 187 24.40 -32.96 35.95
C LYS A 187 22.96 -32.47 35.95
N THR A 188 22.33 -32.53 34.76
CA THR A 188 20.94 -32.12 34.57
C THR A 188 20.08 -33.35 34.34
N TYR A 189 19.00 -33.45 35.11
CA TYR A 189 18.02 -34.51 35.05
C TYR A 189 16.72 -33.96 34.49
N THR A 190 16.17 -34.61 33.46
CA THR A 190 14.89 -34.26 32.85
C THR A 190 13.81 -35.21 33.36
N ILE A 191 12.79 -34.68 34.02
CA ILE A 191 11.60 -35.40 34.43
C ILE A 191 10.54 -35.19 33.33
N ASP A 192 10.30 -36.21 32.52
CA ASP A 192 9.32 -36.19 31.43
C ASP A 192 7.94 -36.62 31.95
N ILE A 193 6.99 -35.67 31.91
CA ILE A 193 5.63 -35.82 32.44
C ILE A 193 4.60 -35.89 31.30
N SER A 194 5.03 -35.73 30.04
CA SER A 194 4.14 -35.68 28.87
C SER A 194 3.19 -36.89 28.77
N GLU A 195 3.69 -38.11 29.01
CA GLU A 195 2.87 -39.33 29.02
C GLU A 195 2.01 -39.47 30.29
N THR A 196 2.43 -38.87 31.40
CA THR A 196 1.75 -39.00 32.71
C THR A 196 0.41 -38.26 32.72
N ASN A 197 0.34 -37.11 32.04
CA ASN A 197 -0.85 -36.26 32.03
C ASN A 197 -1.75 -36.50 30.81
N ILE A 198 -1.52 -37.55 30.02
CA ILE A 198 -2.22 -37.78 28.75
C ILE A 198 -3.74 -37.90 28.91
N ASN A 199 -4.23 -38.46 30.02
CA ASN A 199 -5.67 -38.62 30.24
C ASN A 199 -6.35 -37.28 30.55
N GLU A 200 -5.71 -36.43 31.36
CA GLU A 200 -6.20 -35.08 31.65
C GLU A 200 -6.20 -34.23 30.39
N LEU A 201 -5.15 -34.34 29.57
CA LEU A 201 -5.06 -33.67 28.29
C LEU A 201 -6.11 -34.16 27.28
N LYS A 202 -6.42 -35.45 27.25
CA LYS A 202 -7.51 -36.01 26.44
C LYS A 202 -8.88 -35.49 26.86
N GLU A 203 -9.13 -35.37 28.16
CA GLU A 203 -10.39 -34.84 28.68
C GLU A 203 -10.57 -33.37 28.27
N GLN A 204 -9.52 -32.55 28.42
CA GLN A 204 -9.50 -31.18 27.94
C GLN A 204 -9.70 -31.10 26.42
N ALA A 205 -8.98 -31.92 25.65
CA ALA A 205 -9.09 -31.95 24.19
C ALA A 205 -10.49 -32.37 23.72
N SER A 206 -11.09 -33.38 24.35
CA SER A 206 -12.45 -33.85 24.04
C SER A 206 -13.50 -32.80 24.39
N THR A 207 -13.30 -32.07 25.49
CA THR A 207 -14.17 -30.96 25.89
C THR A 207 -14.07 -29.81 24.88
N PHE A 208 -12.86 -29.42 24.51
CA PHE A 208 -12.63 -28.35 23.54
C PHE A 208 -13.09 -28.71 22.12
N LEU A 209 -12.98 -29.99 21.72
CA LEU A 209 -13.48 -30.45 20.42
C LEU A 209 -14.97 -30.16 20.21
N ASN A 210 -15.77 -30.17 21.29
CA ASN A 210 -17.19 -29.81 21.26
C ASN A 210 -17.45 -28.30 21.20
N GLN A 211 -16.45 -27.49 21.57
CA GLN A 211 -16.50 -26.02 21.56
C GLN A 211 -15.90 -25.42 20.28
N LEU A 212 -15.05 -26.17 19.58
CA LEU A 212 -14.39 -25.76 18.34
C LEU A 212 -15.41 -25.30 17.29
N HIS A 213 -15.09 -24.20 16.60
CA HIS A 213 -15.95 -23.64 15.57
C HIS A 213 -16.25 -24.68 14.48
N PRO A 214 -17.52 -24.86 14.06
CA PRO A 214 -17.94 -25.92 13.14
C PRO A 214 -17.25 -25.87 11.77
N ASP A 215 -16.89 -24.67 11.29
CA ASP A 215 -16.21 -24.50 9.99
C ASP A 215 -14.78 -25.06 9.96
N LEU A 216 -14.12 -25.22 11.12
CA LEU A 216 -12.74 -25.71 11.21
C LEU A 216 -12.67 -27.25 11.14
N ILE A 217 -13.27 -27.81 10.09
CA ILE A 217 -13.46 -29.26 9.91
C ILE A 217 -12.11 -30.01 9.92
N ASN A 218 -11.09 -29.48 9.24
CA ASN A 218 -9.79 -30.13 9.15
C ASN A 218 -9.05 -30.12 10.50
N ALA A 219 -9.14 -29.01 11.24
CA ALA A 219 -8.58 -28.91 12.60
C ALA A 219 -9.31 -29.86 13.57
N LYS A 220 -10.64 -29.98 13.43
CA LYS A 220 -11.47 -30.92 14.20
C LYS A 220 -11.03 -32.37 13.98
N ASN A 221 -10.82 -32.77 12.72
CA ASN A 221 -10.39 -34.12 12.35
C ASN A 221 -8.99 -34.43 12.89
N GLU A 222 -8.06 -33.48 12.81
CA GLU A 222 -6.71 -33.62 13.35
C GLU A 222 -6.74 -33.80 14.88
N LEU A 223 -7.52 -32.97 15.60
CA LEU A 223 -7.65 -33.07 17.05
C LEU A 223 -8.30 -34.38 17.48
N GLN A 224 -9.38 -34.81 16.82
CA GLN A 224 -10.03 -36.09 17.08
C GLN A 224 -9.06 -37.26 16.89
N THR A 225 -8.28 -37.25 15.80
CA THR A 225 -7.28 -38.30 15.53
C THR A 225 -6.21 -38.34 16.62
N ALA A 226 -5.73 -37.18 17.08
CA ALA A 226 -4.75 -37.09 18.16
C ALA A 226 -5.30 -37.63 19.50
N ILE A 227 -6.59 -37.37 19.80
CA ILE A 227 -7.29 -37.89 20.98
C ILE A 227 -7.37 -39.42 20.92
N ASP A 228 -7.84 -39.96 19.79
CA ASP A 228 -8.06 -41.41 19.60
C ASP A 228 -6.75 -42.19 19.72
N LEU A 229 -5.68 -41.67 19.13
CA LEU A 229 -4.36 -42.29 19.16
C LEU A 229 -3.62 -42.11 20.49
N SER A 230 -4.11 -41.25 21.40
CA SER A 230 -3.36 -40.87 22.61
C SER A 230 -1.95 -40.38 22.26
N SER A 231 -1.82 -39.66 21.14
CA SER A 231 -0.51 -39.30 20.59
C SER A 231 0.30 -38.47 21.58
N LYS A 232 1.63 -38.63 21.57
CA LYS A 232 2.54 -37.71 22.30
C LYS A 232 2.39 -36.27 21.82
N GLU A 233 1.88 -36.06 20.61
CA GLU A 233 1.66 -34.75 20.00
C GLU A 233 0.31 -34.13 20.38
N LEU A 234 -0.56 -34.83 21.11
CA LEU A 234 -1.89 -34.34 21.47
C LEU A 234 -1.86 -32.93 22.08
N GLY A 235 -0.86 -32.63 22.90
CA GLY A 235 -0.71 -31.31 23.53
C GLY A 235 -0.43 -30.21 22.51
N THR A 236 0.49 -30.47 21.58
CA THR A 236 0.81 -29.55 20.49
C THR A 236 -0.37 -29.36 19.54
N VAL A 237 -1.07 -30.44 19.19
CA VAL A 237 -2.28 -30.37 18.35
C VAL A 237 -3.38 -29.57 19.05
N LEU A 238 -3.65 -29.83 20.33
CA LEU A 238 -4.65 -29.07 21.10
C LEU A 238 -4.32 -27.58 21.13
N THR A 239 -3.07 -27.22 21.42
CA THR A 239 -2.63 -25.81 21.43
C THR A 239 -2.79 -25.15 20.06
N LYS A 240 -2.41 -25.84 18.98
CA LYS A 240 -2.59 -25.35 17.61
C LYS A 240 -4.07 -25.09 17.30
N VAL A 241 -4.93 -26.05 17.60
CA VAL A 241 -6.36 -25.97 17.28
C VAL A 241 -7.07 -24.90 18.13
N LYS A 242 -6.67 -24.70 19.39
CA LYS A 242 -7.14 -23.57 20.22
C LYS A 242 -6.80 -22.22 19.60
N LEU A 243 -5.56 -22.04 19.14
CA LEU A 243 -5.12 -20.81 18.48
C LEU A 243 -5.89 -20.59 17.16
N MET A 244 -6.08 -21.63 16.35
CA MET A 244 -6.87 -21.55 15.13
C MET A 244 -8.32 -21.15 15.39
N ASP A 245 -8.97 -21.71 16.41
CA ASP A 245 -10.34 -21.35 16.81
C ASP A 245 -10.45 -19.88 17.21
N GLN A 246 -9.55 -19.43 18.09
CA GLN A 246 -9.48 -18.03 18.52
C GLN A 246 -9.28 -17.10 17.32
N LEU A 247 -8.32 -17.40 16.46
CA LEU A 247 -8.00 -16.59 15.29
C LEU A 247 -9.16 -16.59 14.29
N TYR A 248 -9.83 -17.72 14.06
CA TYR A 248 -10.97 -17.80 13.15
C TYR A 248 -12.19 -17.03 13.67
N ARG A 249 -12.49 -17.10 14.98
CA ARG A 249 -13.56 -16.30 15.59
C ARG A 249 -13.27 -14.81 15.52
N SER A 250 -12.02 -14.41 15.76
CA SER A 250 -11.58 -13.03 15.60
C SER A 250 -11.69 -12.57 14.15
N TYR A 251 -11.28 -13.42 13.21
CA TYR A 251 -11.48 -13.22 11.77
C TYR A 251 -12.94 -12.95 11.43
N LEU A 252 -13.88 -13.81 11.84
CA LEU A 252 -15.30 -13.64 11.55
C LEU A 252 -15.87 -12.32 12.08
N ASN A 253 -15.39 -11.85 13.24
CA ASN A 253 -15.85 -10.60 13.84
C ASN A 253 -15.39 -9.35 13.06
N LYS A 254 -14.24 -9.41 12.38
CA LYS A 254 -13.61 -8.22 11.77
C LYS A 254 -13.64 -8.23 10.25
N ALA A 255 -13.70 -9.40 9.62
CA ALA A 255 -13.55 -9.55 8.18
C ALA A 255 -14.61 -8.76 7.40
N GLU A 256 -15.84 -8.66 7.90
CA GLU A 256 -16.93 -7.94 7.21
C GLU A 256 -16.64 -6.44 7.01
N ASN A 257 -15.77 -5.84 7.84
CA ASN A 257 -15.43 -4.43 7.71
C ASN A 257 -14.77 -4.11 6.36
N ILE A 258 -14.14 -5.09 5.69
CA ILE A 258 -13.51 -4.89 4.39
C ILE A 258 -14.50 -4.42 3.31
N TYR A 259 -15.76 -4.89 3.38
CA TYR A 259 -16.79 -4.57 2.39
C TYR A 259 -17.35 -3.16 2.55
N TYR A 260 -17.07 -2.52 3.68
CA TYR A 260 -17.50 -1.15 3.96
C TYR A 260 -16.44 -0.12 3.56
N LEU A 261 -15.19 -0.51 3.32
CA LEU A 261 -14.10 0.42 3.02
C LEU A 261 -14.25 1.06 1.64
N THR A 262 -13.85 2.33 1.55
CA THR A 262 -13.88 3.12 0.31
C THR A 262 -12.64 4.01 0.20
N ASP A 263 -12.53 4.74 -0.92
CA ASP A 263 -11.44 5.70 -1.13
C ASP A 263 -11.50 6.96 -0.23
N LYS A 264 -12.54 7.08 0.61
CA LYS A 264 -12.69 8.15 1.60
C LYS A 264 -11.89 7.91 2.89
N ASP A 265 -11.33 6.72 3.08
CA ASP A 265 -10.66 6.32 4.32
C ASP A 265 -9.15 6.59 4.35
N ASN A 266 -8.66 7.49 3.49
CA ASN A 266 -7.22 7.61 3.17
C ASN A 266 -6.60 6.28 2.70
N LEU A 267 -7.42 5.39 2.15
CA LEU A 267 -7.01 4.15 1.52
C LEU A 267 -7.29 4.24 0.02
N THR A 268 -6.36 3.77 -0.80
CA THR A 268 -6.63 3.57 -2.23
C THR A 268 -7.34 2.23 -2.42
N TYR A 269 -8.09 2.08 -3.52
CA TYR A 269 -8.70 0.79 -3.85
C TYR A 269 -7.67 -0.34 -3.97
N SER A 270 -6.44 -0.05 -4.44
CA SER A 270 -5.36 -1.04 -4.45
C SER A 270 -4.96 -1.50 -3.04
N GLN A 271 -5.01 -0.62 -2.04
CA GLN A 271 -4.77 -0.98 -0.65
C GLN A 271 -5.92 -1.85 -0.13
N ILE A 272 -7.18 -1.49 -0.42
CA ILE A 272 -8.36 -2.30 -0.06
C ILE A 272 -8.27 -3.70 -0.67
N ASP A 273 -7.89 -3.83 -1.95
CA ASP A 273 -7.67 -5.12 -2.61
C ASP A 273 -6.57 -5.95 -1.94
N THR A 274 -5.51 -5.29 -1.46
CA THR A 274 -4.41 -5.95 -0.74
C THR A 274 -4.90 -6.54 0.58
N LEU A 275 -5.63 -5.74 1.38
CA LEU A 275 -6.20 -6.16 2.64
C LEU A 275 -7.20 -7.31 2.44
N TYR A 276 -8.06 -7.20 1.42
CA TYR A 276 -9.00 -8.26 1.06
C TYR A 276 -8.30 -9.57 0.72
N ASN A 277 -7.28 -9.53 -0.14
CA ASN A 277 -6.51 -10.72 -0.51
C ASN A 277 -5.82 -11.37 0.72
N GLN A 278 -5.30 -10.56 1.64
CA GLN A 278 -4.69 -11.05 2.89
C GLN A 278 -5.74 -11.75 3.78
N LEU A 279 -6.93 -11.17 3.93
CA LEU A 279 -8.04 -11.78 4.66
C LEU A 279 -8.45 -13.12 4.05
N ARG A 280 -8.63 -13.16 2.72
CA ARG A 280 -9.03 -14.40 2.02
C ARG A 280 -7.98 -15.48 2.14
N LYS A 281 -6.69 -15.13 2.01
CA LYS A 281 -5.58 -16.07 2.24
C LYS A 281 -5.57 -16.62 3.66
N LEU A 282 -5.76 -15.78 4.66
CA LEU A 282 -5.83 -16.20 6.07
C LEU A 282 -6.98 -17.17 6.30
N ARG A 283 -8.20 -16.81 5.85
CA ARG A 283 -9.38 -17.67 5.95
C ARG A 283 -9.13 -19.04 5.33
N LYS A 284 -8.59 -19.06 4.10
CA LYS A 284 -8.27 -20.31 3.41
C LYS A 284 -7.28 -21.17 4.20
N THR A 285 -6.21 -20.56 4.71
CA THR A 285 -5.19 -21.26 5.52
C THR A 285 -5.80 -21.89 6.77
N LEU A 286 -6.69 -21.17 7.47
CA LEU A 286 -7.39 -21.67 8.66
C LEU A 286 -8.35 -22.82 8.35
N LEU A 287 -9.17 -22.67 7.31
CA LEU A 287 -10.16 -23.69 6.93
C LEU A 287 -9.50 -24.96 6.38
N GLU A 288 -8.45 -24.80 5.56
CA GLU A 288 -7.73 -25.92 4.97
C GLU A 288 -6.75 -26.58 5.94
N ASN A 289 -6.43 -25.91 7.07
CA ASN A 289 -5.44 -26.35 8.06
C ASN A 289 -4.06 -26.67 7.45
N THR A 290 -3.52 -25.73 6.66
CA THR A 290 -2.27 -25.94 5.91
C THR A 290 -1.01 -25.44 6.63
N GLY A 291 -1.16 -24.66 7.71
CA GLY A 291 -0.06 -24.15 8.52
C GLY A 291 0.24 -25.00 9.77
N ASP A 292 1.44 -24.85 10.31
CA ASP A 292 1.82 -25.37 11.61
C ASP A 292 1.54 -24.35 12.76
N LEU A 293 1.96 -24.69 13.98
CA LEU A 293 1.73 -23.81 15.13
C LEU A 293 2.46 -22.46 14.99
N GLU A 294 3.67 -22.44 14.43
CA GLU A 294 4.45 -21.20 14.25
C GLU A 294 3.81 -20.32 13.17
N ASP A 295 3.30 -20.93 12.09
CA ASP A 295 2.54 -20.23 11.05
C ASP A 295 1.33 -19.50 11.63
N TYR A 296 0.52 -20.16 12.47
CA TYR A 296 -0.67 -19.54 13.06
C TYR A 296 -0.35 -18.47 14.10
N GLN A 297 0.76 -18.61 14.84
CA GLN A 297 1.23 -17.56 15.76
C GLN A 297 1.65 -16.30 14.98
N ASN A 298 2.34 -16.48 13.86
CA ASN A 298 2.67 -15.37 12.97
C ASN A 298 1.41 -14.76 12.33
N ALA A 299 0.44 -15.59 11.95
CA ALA A 299 -0.84 -15.15 11.40
C ALA A 299 -1.66 -14.34 12.41
N GLU A 300 -1.65 -14.68 13.71
CA GLU A 300 -2.32 -13.92 14.77
C GLU A 300 -1.75 -12.50 14.88
N ASN A 301 -0.42 -12.36 14.87
CA ASN A 301 0.23 -11.05 14.91
C ASN A 301 -0.12 -10.22 13.67
N GLN A 302 -0.04 -10.81 12.47
CA GLN A 302 -0.40 -10.13 11.23
C GLN A 302 -1.87 -9.74 11.19
N PHE A 303 -2.75 -10.60 11.69
CA PHE A 303 -4.18 -10.33 11.75
C PHE A 303 -4.52 -9.22 12.74
N THR A 304 -3.76 -9.07 13.83
CA THR A 304 -3.92 -7.96 14.78
C THR A 304 -3.71 -6.61 14.09
N ASP A 305 -2.63 -6.46 13.32
CA ASP A 305 -2.35 -5.24 12.54
C ASP A 305 -3.38 -5.01 11.44
N LEU A 306 -3.83 -6.08 10.78
CA LEU A 306 -4.87 -6.04 9.75
C LEU A 306 -6.21 -5.58 10.36
N SER A 307 -6.60 -6.14 11.52
CA SER A 307 -7.81 -5.76 12.23
C SER A 307 -7.81 -4.29 12.61
N ALA A 308 -6.69 -3.77 13.11
CA ALA A 308 -6.59 -2.35 13.45
C ALA A 308 -6.81 -1.43 12.23
N GLN A 309 -6.32 -1.84 11.05
CA GLN A 309 -6.55 -1.11 9.79
C GLN A 309 -8.03 -1.16 9.35
N LEU A 310 -8.70 -2.29 9.56
CA LEU A 310 -10.13 -2.44 9.24
C LEU A 310 -11.03 -1.65 10.20
N GLU A 311 -10.67 -1.56 11.48
CA GLU A 311 -11.49 -0.91 12.51
C GLU A 311 -11.38 0.60 12.51
N LYS A 312 -10.20 1.15 12.19
CA LYS A 312 -9.95 2.60 12.27
C LYS A 312 -10.97 3.41 11.46
N PRO A 313 -11.34 3.05 10.22
CA PRO A 313 -12.39 3.75 9.50
C PRO A 313 -13.80 3.58 10.11
N MET A 314 -14.06 2.43 10.75
CA MET A 314 -15.38 2.12 11.31
C MET A 314 -15.70 2.92 12.57
N ALA A 315 -14.69 3.38 13.31
CA ALA A 315 -14.88 4.15 14.54
C ALA A 315 -15.79 5.39 14.36
N ASN A 316 -15.78 5.99 13.17
CA ASN A 316 -16.58 7.17 12.84
C ASN A 316 -17.92 6.84 12.14
N ARG A 317 -18.18 5.57 11.84
CA ARG A 317 -19.32 5.12 11.00
C ARG A 317 -20.45 4.50 11.80
N ILE A 318 -20.64 5.01 13.01
CA ILE A 318 -21.66 4.56 13.94
C ILE A 318 -22.90 5.45 13.78
N ILE A 319 -24.08 4.80 13.69
CA ILE A 319 -25.37 5.48 13.76
C ILE A 319 -25.91 5.34 15.18
N SER A 320 -26.20 6.48 15.81
CA SER A 320 -26.83 6.55 17.13
C SER A 320 -28.31 6.90 16.99
N PHE A 321 -29.13 6.25 17.81
CA PHE A 321 -30.57 6.43 17.88
C PHE A 321 -30.89 7.20 19.16
N SER A 322 -31.66 8.29 19.09
CA SER A 322 -31.93 9.13 20.26
C SER A 322 -32.81 8.49 21.33
N LYS A 323 -33.42 7.33 21.02
CA LYS A 323 -34.40 6.68 21.87
C LYS A 323 -33.91 5.30 22.26
N ASP A 324 -33.00 5.26 23.23
CA ASP A 324 -32.37 4.00 23.61
C ASP A 324 -33.29 3.04 24.36
N SER A 325 -34.37 3.52 24.98
CA SER A 325 -35.31 2.71 25.76
C SER A 325 -36.04 1.64 24.95
N GLY A 326 -36.06 1.72 23.62
CA GLY A 326 -36.75 0.73 22.77
C GLY A 326 -38.26 0.65 22.99
N VAL A 327 -38.84 1.50 23.84
CA VAL A 327 -40.27 1.53 24.19
C VAL A 327 -40.86 2.88 23.78
N ILE A 328 -41.98 2.84 23.05
CA ILE A 328 -42.67 4.02 22.57
C ILE A 328 -43.68 4.45 23.62
N THR A 329 -43.43 5.59 24.27
CA THR A 329 -44.36 6.15 25.25
C THR A 329 -45.27 7.20 24.58
N GLY A 330 -46.46 7.42 25.13
CA GLY A 330 -47.46 8.32 24.51
C GLY A 330 -46.99 9.75 24.28
N ASN A 331 -46.04 10.24 25.08
CA ASN A 331 -45.53 11.62 25.00
C ASN A 331 -44.21 11.76 24.25
N ASP A 332 -43.46 10.65 24.05
CA ASP A 332 -42.15 10.66 23.40
C ASP A 332 -42.13 9.66 22.24
N ARG A 333 -42.42 10.18 21.05
CA ARG A 333 -42.55 9.42 19.80
C ARG A 333 -41.51 9.81 18.75
N THR A 334 -40.65 10.78 19.08
CA THR A 334 -39.69 11.32 18.14
C THR A 334 -38.41 10.51 18.22
N LEU A 335 -37.98 9.95 17.09
CA LEU A 335 -36.71 9.27 16.95
C LEU A 335 -35.81 10.11 16.04
N THR A 336 -34.66 10.53 16.56
CA THR A 336 -33.60 11.10 15.74
C THR A 336 -32.48 10.10 15.51
N LEU A 337 -31.98 10.06 14.28
CA LEU A 337 -30.78 9.34 13.90
C LEU A 337 -29.64 10.34 13.80
N SER A 338 -28.48 9.97 14.32
CA SER A 338 -27.28 10.79 14.29
C SER A 338 -26.05 9.96 13.95
N LYS A 339 -25.00 10.62 13.47
CA LYS A 339 -23.71 10.04 13.09
C LYS A 339 -22.61 11.02 13.48
N SER A 340 -21.36 10.55 13.52
CA SER A 340 -20.20 11.42 13.78
C SER A 340 -20.11 12.58 12.79
N SER A 341 -19.60 13.73 13.23
CA SER A 341 -19.24 14.86 12.35
C SER A 341 -18.21 14.47 11.29
N ASP A 342 -17.38 13.48 11.60
CA ASP A 342 -16.36 12.96 10.69
C ASP A 342 -16.97 12.08 9.57
N ALA A 343 -18.21 11.62 9.75
CA ALA A 343 -18.98 10.88 8.74
C ALA A 343 -19.93 11.80 7.96
N LYS A 344 -19.71 13.12 7.94
CA LYS A 344 -20.61 14.10 7.30
C LYS A 344 -20.91 13.80 5.82
N ASP A 345 -19.95 13.22 5.09
CA ASP A 345 -20.04 12.88 3.66
C ASP A 345 -20.92 11.65 3.37
N PHE A 346 -21.33 10.87 4.38
CA PHE A 346 -22.12 9.64 4.21
C PHE A 346 -23.61 9.85 4.47
N GLU A 347 -24.49 9.33 3.65
CA GLU A 347 -25.94 9.48 3.86
C GLU A 347 -26.47 8.42 4.82
N ILE A 348 -27.39 8.78 5.71
CA ILE A 348 -28.16 7.79 6.48
C ILE A 348 -29.35 7.35 5.62
N ARG A 349 -29.38 6.07 5.26
CA ARG A 349 -30.54 5.41 4.65
C ARG A 349 -31.22 4.55 5.70
N TYR A 350 -32.55 4.55 5.71
CA TYR A 350 -33.30 3.80 6.73
C TYR A 350 -34.57 3.15 6.19
N THR A 351 -35.09 2.22 6.97
CA THR A 351 -36.38 1.55 6.78
C THR A 351 -37.08 1.47 8.13
N THR A 352 -38.41 1.42 8.15
CA THR A 352 -39.23 1.30 9.38
C THR A 352 -40.03 0.01 9.45
N ASP A 353 -40.03 -0.77 8.37
CA ASP A 353 -40.69 -2.07 8.24
C ASP A 353 -39.76 -3.24 8.58
N GLY A 354 -38.50 -2.95 8.95
CA GLY A 354 -37.48 -3.95 9.25
C GLY A 354 -36.78 -4.53 8.02
N SER A 355 -37.04 -4.07 6.80
CA SER A 355 -36.25 -4.48 5.62
C SER A 355 -34.81 -3.94 5.70
N ILE A 356 -33.85 -4.63 5.08
CA ILE A 356 -32.45 -4.15 5.03
C ILE A 356 -32.38 -2.86 4.20
N PRO A 357 -31.82 -1.75 4.74
CA PRO A 357 -31.68 -0.52 3.98
C PRO A 357 -30.77 -0.71 2.76
N ARG A 358 -31.24 -0.22 1.62
CA ARG A 358 -30.52 -0.16 0.34
C ARG A 358 -30.26 1.30 -0.02
N HIS A 359 -29.45 1.54 -1.05
CA HIS A 359 -29.23 2.90 -1.55
C HIS A 359 -30.53 3.57 -2.05
N THR A 360 -31.52 2.77 -2.46
CA THR A 360 -32.86 3.21 -2.86
C THR A 360 -33.83 3.45 -1.69
N SER A 361 -33.46 3.06 -0.46
CA SER A 361 -34.30 3.31 0.72
C SER A 361 -34.36 4.80 1.06
N ASP A 362 -35.33 5.16 1.90
CA ASP A 362 -35.54 6.55 2.31
C ASP A 362 -34.29 7.15 2.95
N ARG A 363 -33.99 8.38 2.57
CA ARG A 363 -32.91 9.17 3.14
C ARG A 363 -33.41 9.86 4.41
N TYR A 364 -32.64 9.74 5.49
CA TYR A 364 -32.98 10.42 6.74
C TYR A 364 -32.63 11.91 6.65
N GLU A 365 -33.65 12.77 6.58
CA GLU A 365 -33.50 14.24 6.54
C GLU A 365 -34.13 14.93 7.76
N HIS A 366 -35.10 14.28 8.41
CA HIS A 366 -35.89 14.82 9.51
C HIS A 366 -36.17 13.75 10.58
N PRO A 367 -36.41 14.15 11.85
CA PRO A 367 -36.80 13.21 12.91
C PRO A 367 -37.99 12.33 12.53
N LEU A 368 -37.87 11.02 12.79
CA LEU A 368 -38.92 10.04 12.54
C LEU A 368 -39.99 10.12 13.63
N GLN A 369 -41.24 9.90 13.24
CA GLN A 369 -42.37 9.81 14.17
C GLN A 369 -42.80 8.36 14.28
N LEU A 370 -42.56 7.75 15.44
CA LEU A 370 -42.92 6.36 15.69
C LEU A 370 -44.43 6.21 15.99
N ASP A 371 -45.02 5.10 15.57
CA ASP A 371 -46.41 4.76 15.91
C ASP A 371 -46.51 4.28 17.36
N ASN A 372 -47.44 4.81 18.15
CA ASN A 372 -47.64 4.38 19.54
C ASN A 372 -48.67 3.24 19.68
N LYS A 373 -49.10 2.64 18.57
CA LYS A 373 -50.04 1.51 18.53
C LYS A 373 -49.40 0.22 18.00
N GLU A 374 -48.34 0.34 17.21
CA GLU A 374 -47.68 -0.79 16.54
C GLU A 374 -46.18 -0.78 16.79
N ASN A 375 -45.59 -1.98 16.86
CA ASN A 375 -44.15 -2.11 16.95
C ASN A 375 -43.50 -1.64 15.64
N THR A 376 -42.38 -0.94 15.75
CA THR A 376 -41.62 -0.43 14.61
C THR A 376 -40.20 -0.98 14.64
N VAL A 377 -39.69 -1.49 13.52
CA VAL A 377 -38.30 -1.92 13.39
C VAL A 377 -37.58 -0.92 12.51
N VAL A 378 -36.71 -0.12 13.11
CA VAL A 378 -35.91 0.85 12.36
C VAL A 378 -34.56 0.24 12.07
N ARG A 379 -34.26 0.08 10.79
CA ARG A 379 -32.91 -0.27 10.33
C ARG A 379 -32.30 0.94 9.64
N ALA A 380 -31.04 1.21 9.90
CA ALA A 380 -30.32 2.31 9.29
C ALA A 380 -28.89 1.90 8.94
N ALA A 381 -28.37 2.40 7.83
CA ALA A 381 -26.98 2.24 7.45
C ALA A 381 -26.46 3.50 6.74
N LEU A 382 -25.15 3.67 6.77
CA LEU A 382 -24.46 4.74 6.06
C LEU A 382 -24.19 4.32 4.61
N PHE A 383 -24.37 5.25 3.69
CA PHE A 383 -24.14 5.06 2.26
C PHE A 383 -23.25 6.15 1.67
N TYR A 384 -22.44 5.77 0.70
CA TYR A 384 -21.60 6.67 -0.09
C TYR A 384 -21.62 6.21 -1.55
N ASN A 385 -22.11 7.06 -2.47
CA ASN A 385 -22.25 6.74 -3.90
C ASN A 385 -22.87 5.35 -4.13
N GLU A 386 -24.03 5.11 -3.51
CA GLU A 386 -24.78 3.85 -3.55
C GLU A 386 -24.19 2.66 -2.80
N GLN A 387 -22.88 2.66 -2.48
CA GLN A 387 -22.27 1.62 -1.67
C GLN A 387 -22.65 1.77 -0.19
N ARG A 388 -22.97 0.66 0.47
CA ARG A 388 -23.12 0.65 1.93
C ARG A 388 -21.76 0.70 2.61
N VAL A 389 -21.53 1.68 3.47
CA VAL A 389 -20.24 1.95 4.14
C VAL A 389 -20.26 1.73 5.65
N SER A 390 -21.32 1.12 6.19
CA SER A 390 -21.41 0.69 7.58
C SER A 390 -22.15 -0.64 7.72
N PRO A 391 -22.06 -1.30 8.88
CA PRO A 391 -23.03 -2.31 9.28
C PRO A 391 -24.46 -1.74 9.26
N VAL A 392 -25.44 -2.64 9.22
CA VAL A 392 -26.84 -2.29 9.41
C VAL A 392 -27.13 -2.16 10.91
N TYR A 393 -27.41 -0.94 11.35
CA TYR A 393 -27.83 -0.68 12.71
C TYR A 393 -29.33 -0.91 12.83
N THR A 394 -29.73 -1.90 13.62
CA THR A 394 -31.13 -2.25 13.86
C THR A 394 -31.53 -1.83 15.27
N LYS A 395 -32.61 -1.05 15.40
CA LYS A 395 -33.25 -0.77 16.68
C LYS A 395 -34.74 -1.08 16.60
N LYS A 396 -35.22 -1.84 17.57
CA LYS A 396 -36.63 -2.24 17.68
C LYS A 396 -37.33 -1.31 18.67
N TYR A 397 -38.53 -0.87 18.31
CA TYR A 397 -39.35 0.00 19.11
C TYR A 397 -40.71 -0.62 19.34
N ILE A 398 -41.09 -0.76 20.61
CA ILE A 398 -42.28 -1.49 21.01
C ILE A 398 -43.31 -0.51 21.55
N ALA A 399 -44.52 -0.58 20.99
CA ALA A 399 -45.62 0.30 21.35
C ALA A 399 -46.28 -0.09 22.68
N LYS A 400 -46.24 -1.39 23.03
CA LYS A 400 -46.87 -1.91 24.24
C LYS A 400 -46.05 -3.06 24.85
N SER A 401 -45.61 -2.89 26.10
CA SER A 401 -44.97 -3.97 26.87
C SER A 401 -46.00 -4.98 27.39
N ILE A 402 -45.53 -6.20 27.67
CA ILE A 402 -46.33 -7.24 28.30
C ILE A 402 -46.56 -6.87 29.76
N LYS A 403 -47.80 -7.03 30.23
CA LYS A 403 -48.18 -6.61 31.58
C LYS A 403 -47.71 -7.64 32.61
N ILE A 404 -46.90 -7.20 33.57
CA ILE A 404 -46.53 -8.00 34.74
C ILE A 404 -47.65 -7.91 35.79
N GLN A 405 -48.11 -9.05 36.29
CA GLN A 405 -49.15 -9.14 37.31
C GLN A 405 -48.58 -8.98 38.73
N ASP A 406 -47.41 -9.57 39.00
CA ASP A 406 -46.71 -9.46 40.28
C ASP A 406 -45.20 -9.66 40.11
N VAL A 407 -44.42 -9.03 40.99
CA VAL A 407 -42.97 -9.19 41.09
C VAL A 407 -42.56 -9.62 42.50
N THR A 408 -41.65 -10.60 42.57
CA THR A 408 -41.01 -11.02 43.83
C THR A 408 -39.49 -10.90 43.71
N VAL A 409 -38.84 -10.48 44.79
CA VAL A 409 -37.39 -10.35 44.88
C VAL A 409 -36.95 -11.22 46.05
N SER A 410 -35.92 -12.03 45.83
CA SER A 410 -35.31 -12.89 46.87
C SER A 410 -34.75 -12.10 48.06
N HIS A 411 -34.31 -10.85 47.83
CA HIS A 411 -33.82 -9.94 48.85
C HIS A 411 -34.91 -8.96 49.29
N THR A 412 -35.08 -8.76 50.60
CA THR A 412 -36.22 -8.03 51.16
C THR A 412 -35.91 -6.62 51.69
N GLU A 413 -34.63 -6.26 51.87
CA GLU A 413 -34.27 -4.91 52.32
C GLU A 413 -34.11 -3.96 51.13
N ASP A 414 -34.76 -2.81 51.20
CA ASP A 414 -34.68 -1.72 50.21
C ASP A 414 -34.41 -0.36 50.91
N TRP A 415 -34.14 0.68 50.12
CA TRP A 415 -33.85 2.03 50.62
C TRP A 415 -35.06 2.81 51.16
N GLY A 416 -36.21 2.17 51.36
CA GLY A 416 -37.40 2.73 51.99
C GLY A 416 -38.57 2.97 51.01
N ASN A 417 -39.57 3.72 51.46
CA ASN A 417 -40.92 3.76 50.84
C ASN A 417 -40.98 4.13 49.34
N ASN A 418 -39.95 4.80 48.81
CA ASN A 418 -39.90 5.22 47.40
C ASN A 418 -39.07 4.27 46.53
N TYR A 419 -38.47 3.21 47.09
CA TYR A 419 -37.53 2.31 46.42
C TYR A 419 -37.98 0.83 46.44
N VAL A 420 -39.29 0.61 46.47
CA VAL A 420 -39.91 -0.71 46.63
C VAL A 420 -40.00 -1.48 45.31
N LYS A 421 -40.09 -2.81 45.38
CA LYS A 421 -40.12 -3.72 44.21
C LYS A 421 -41.19 -3.41 43.16
N ALA A 422 -42.33 -2.84 43.58
CA ALA A 422 -43.41 -2.45 42.68
C ALA A 422 -42.98 -1.37 41.68
N GLY A 423 -42.00 -0.55 42.06
CA GLY A 423 -41.42 0.46 41.19
C GLY A 423 -40.58 -0.10 40.05
N MET A 424 -40.41 -1.42 39.89
CA MET A 424 -39.80 -2.03 38.70
C MET A 424 -40.81 -2.34 37.59
N ILE A 425 -42.11 -2.27 37.88
CA ILE A 425 -43.16 -2.78 37.00
C ILE A 425 -44.36 -1.83 36.88
N ASP A 426 -44.21 -0.60 37.39
CA ASP A 426 -45.29 0.39 37.43
C ASP A 426 -45.32 1.29 36.19
N GLN A 427 -44.38 1.11 35.25
CA GLN A 427 -44.24 1.87 34.00
C GLN A 427 -43.99 3.36 34.23
N ASN A 428 -43.53 3.74 35.42
CA ASN A 428 -43.19 5.11 35.75
C ASN A 428 -41.66 5.24 35.84
N THR A 429 -41.09 5.90 34.84
CA THR A 429 -39.64 6.08 34.69
C THR A 429 -38.99 6.91 35.81
N SER A 430 -39.77 7.49 36.72
CA SER A 430 -39.28 8.25 37.88
C SER A 430 -39.30 7.46 39.19
N THR A 431 -39.93 6.29 39.22
CA THR A 431 -39.93 5.35 40.35
C THR A 431 -38.98 4.20 40.04
N ARG A 432 -38.42 3.59 41.09
CA ARG A 432 -37.46 2.49 40.92
C ARG A 432 -37.44 1.61 42.15
N TRP A 433 -36.93 0.40 42.00
CA TRP A 433 -36.48 -0.41 43.13
C TRP A 433 -35.00 -0.19 43.39
N ALA A 434 -34.60 -0.15 44.67
CA ALA A 434 -33.19 -0.11 45.06
C ALA A 434 -32.97 -1.03 46.26
N SER A 435 -32.20 -2.10 46.04
CA SER A 435 -31.79 -3.02 47.10
C SER A 435 -30.94 -2.31 48.16
N LYS A 436 -30.93 -2.83 49.39
CA LYS A 436 -30.10 -2.32 50.48
C LYS A 436 -29.40 -3.44 51.23
N ASN A 437 -28.13 -3.28 51.60
CA ASN A 437 -27.36 -4.27 52.38
C ASN A 437 -27.32 -5.68 51.74
N VAL A 438 -27.25 -5.75 50.41
CA VAL A 438 -27.27 -7.04 49.69
C VAL A 438 -25.91 -7.76 49.79
N ASP A 439 -25.94 -9.09 49.94
CA ASP A 439 -24.75 -9.95 49.95
C ASP A 439 -24.33 -10.30 48.51
N ALA A 440 -23.39 -9.54 47.95
CA ALA A 440 -22.91 -9.73 46.57
C ALA A 440 -22.23 -11.08 46.32
N SER A 441 -21.96 -11.90 47.35
CA SER A 441 -21.44 -13.27 47.16
C SER A 441 -22.53 -14.29 46.82
N LYS A 442 -23.80 -13.89 46.89
CA LYS A 442 -24.97 -14.73 46.60
C LYS A 442 -25.74 -14.21 45.39
N PRO A 443 -26.46 -15.09 44.67
CA PRO A 443 -27.33 -14.64 43.61
C PRO A 443 -28.51 -13.85 44.16
N LEU A 444 -28.98 -12.86 43.39
CA LEU A 444 -30.22 -12.13 43.64
C LEU A 444 -31.23 -12.49 42.55
N GLU A 445 -32.34 -13.12 42.94
CA GLU A 445 -33.43 -13.50 42.03
C GLU A 445 -34.56 -12.46 42.04
N ILE A 446 -35.06 -12.12 40.86
CA ILE A 446 -36.26 -11.32 40.59
C ILE A 446 -37.20 -12.19 39.75
N THR A 447 -38.38 -12.53 40.27
CA THR A 447 -39.37 -13.34 39.55
C THR A 447 -40.58 -12.49 39.17
N LEU A 448 -40.92 -12.51 37.88
CA LEU A 448 -42.01 -11.78 37.24
C LEU A 448 -43.10 -12.76 36.86
N ASN A 449 -44.31 -12.56 37.37
CA ASN A 449 -45.46 -13.42 37.07
C ASN A 449 -46.43 -12.70 36.13
N PHE A 450 -46.93 -13.42 35.14
CA PHE A 450 -47.94 -12.94 34.19
C PHE A 450 -49.33 -13.42 34.61
N SER A 451 -50.38 -12.69 34.21
CA SER A 451 -51.76 -13.09 34.49
C SER A 451 -52.23 -14.30 33.67
N GLU A 452 -51.59 -14.52 32.53
CA GLU A 452 -51.80 -15.64 31.62
C GLU A 452 -50.47 -16.01 30.93
N LYS A 453 -50.48 -17.05 30.08
CA LYS A 453 -49.30 -17.37 29.26
C LYS A 453 -49.07 -16.25 28.26
N GLU A 454 -47.89 -15.65 28.33
CA GLU A 454 -47.44 -14.62 27.42
C GLU A 454 -46.29 -15.16 26.58
N THR A 455 -46.24 -14.74 25.32
CA THR A 455 -45.08 -14.99 24.45
C THR A 455 -44.17 -13.78 24.49
N LEU A 456 -42.88 -13.98 24.75
CA LEU A 456 -41.87 -12.94 24.75
C LEU A 456 -40.59 -13.44 24.08
N ASP A 457 -39.87 -12.52 23.44
CA ASP A 457 -38.59 -12.74 22.77
C ASP A 457 -37.51 -11.77 23.27
N GLN A 458 -37.88 -10.87 24.19
CA GLN A 458 -37.00 -9.84 24.71
C GLN A 458 -37.37 -9.42 26.13
N MET A 459 -36.35 -8.99 26.89
CA MET A 459 -36.51 -8.27 28.15
C MET A 459 -35.70 -6.98 28.10
N ASN A 460 -36.33 -5.87 28.46
CA ASN A 460 -35.68 -4.58 28.61
C ASN A 460 -35.52 -4.25 30.11
N PHE A 461 -34.36 -3.75 30.48
CA PHE A 461 -34.03 -3.32 31.82
C PHE A 461 -33.64 -1.84 31.78
N ASP A 462 -34.43 -1.01 32.46
CA ASP A 462 -34.09 0.38 32.76
C ASP A 462 -33.41 0.42 34.14
N LEU A 463 -32.12 0.72 34.15
CA LEU A 463 -31.24 0.60 35.30
C LEU A 463 -30.88 1.97 35.84
N PHE A 464 -30.82 2.09 37.17
CA PHE A 464 -30.13 3.21 37.80
C PHE A 464 -28.66 2.86 37.95
N VAL A 465 -27.79 3.61 37.27
CA VAL A 465 -26.34 3.40 37.29
C VAL A 465 -25.61 4.57 37.95
N SER A 466 -24.61 4.24 38.75
CA SER A 466 -23.77 5.17 39.50
C SER A 466 -22.37 4.55 39.64
N LYS A 467 -21.41 5.29 40.20
CA LYS A 467 -20.08 4.72 40.48
C LYS A 467 -20.09 3.56 41.48
N ASN A 468 -21.20 3.37 42.19
CA ASN A 468 -21.32 2.42 43.30
C ASN A 468 -22.22 1.23 43.00
N ASN A 469 -22.81 1.12 41.81
CA ASN A 469 -23.64 -0.02 41.46
C ASN A 469 -23.43 -0.51 40.02
N GLY A 470 -23.55 -1.82 39.84
CA GLY A 470 -23.43 -2.46 38.53
C GLY A 470 -23.55 -3.97 38.62
N ILE A 471 -24.07 -4.61 37.58
CA ILE A 471 -24.30 -6.05 37.54
C ILE A 471 -23.21 -6.68 36.65
N GLY A 472 -22.52 -7.68 37.18
CA GLY A 472 -21.58 -8.51 36.42
C GLY A 472 -22.38 -9.47 35.54
N ALA A 473 -22.37 -10.76 35.86
CA ALA A 473 -23.16 -11.73 35.10
C ALA A 473 -24.61 -11.82 35.60
N PHE A 474 -25.53 -12.18 34.71
CA PHE A 474 -26.92 -12.50 35.02
C PHE A 474 -27.48 -13.53 34.04
N GLU A 475 -28.63 -14.11 34.37
CA GLU A 475 -29.36 -14.98 33.46
C GLU A 475 -30.87 -14.74 33.55
N ILE A 476 -31.57 -15.06 32.48
CA ILE A 476 -33.03 -15.03 32.40
C ILE A 476 -33.49 -16.45 32.18
N GLN A 477 -34.38 -16.91 33.05
CA GLN A 477 -35.02 -18.20 32.97
C GLN A 477 -36.52 -18.03 32.72
N ALA A 478 -37.08 -18.86 31.86
CA ALA A 478 -38.52 -18.93 31.66
C ALA A 478 -39.10 -20.21 32.25
N LEU A 479 -40.31 -20.13 32.80
CA LEU A 479 -41.00 -21.28 33.34
C LEU A 479 -41.55 -22.14 32.20
N SER A 480 -41.09 -23.39 32.10
CA SER A 480 -41.53 -24.37 31.11
C SER A 480 -41.77 -25.72 31.80
N ASP A 481 -42.97 -26.26 31.67
CA ASP A 481 -43.40 -27.52 32.30
C ASP A 481 -43.10 -27.59 33.81
N GLY A 482 -43.36 -26.49 34.52
CA GLY A 482 -43.13 -26.38 35.97
C GLY A 482 -41.67 -26.23 36.39
N THR A 483 -40.73 -26.13 35.44
CA THR A 483 -39.29 -25.95 35.72
C THR A 483 -38.77 -24.69 35.02
N TYR A 484 -38.01 -23.88 35.73
CA TYR A 484 -37.32 -22.74 35.10
C TYR A 484 -36.15 -23.23 34.25
N ARG A 485 -36.07 -22.77 33.01
CA ARG A 485 -34.98 -23.06 32.08
C ARG A 485 -34.37 -21.76 31.60
N THR A 486 -33.04 -21.68 31.57
CA THR A 486 -32.31 -20.53 31.04
C THR A 486 -32.63 -20.32 29.57
N VAL A 487 -33.10 -19.13 29.24
CA VAL A 487 -33.34 -18.67 27.86
C VAL A 487 -32.34 -17.62 27.42
N TYR A 488 -31.64 -16.99 28.38
CA TYR A 488 -30.62 -15.97 28.12
C TYR A 488 -29.57 -15.94 29.23
N GLU A 489 -28.30 -15.72 28.87
CA GLU A 489 -27.22 -15.39 29.80
C GLU A 489 -26.54 -14.08 29.36
N GLY A 490 -26.32 -13.17 30.30
CA GLY A 490 -25.59 -11.92 30.08
C GLY A 490 -24.39 -11.80 31.00
N THR A 491 -23.38 -11.06 30.56
CA THR A 491 -22.07 -10.97 31.24
C THR A 491 -21.81 -9.64 31.94
N LYS A 492 -22.59 -8.60 31.61
CA LYS A 492 -22.52 -7.26 32.23
C LYS A 492 -23.83 -6.50 32.02
N MET A 493 -24.28 -5.73 33.01
CA MET A 493 -25.44 -4.84 32.91
C MET A 493 -25.31 -3.65 33.88
N GLY A 494 -25.51 -2.42 33.41
CA GLY A 494 -25.68 -1.25 34.27
C GLY A 494 -24.42 -0.71 34.95
N ASN A 495 -23.30 -0.59 34.23
CA ASN A 495 -22.14 0.17 34.69
C ASN A 495 -22.33 1.68 34.44
N ILE A 496 -21.56 2.52 35.14
CA ILE A 496 -21.54 3.99 34.92
C ILE A 496 -21.15 4.38 33.49
N ASP A 497 -20.41 3.53 32.79
CA ASP A 497 -20.03 3.72 31.38
C ASP A 497 -21.19 3.41 30.42
N ASP A 498 -22.22 2.69 30.88
CA ASP A 498 -23.40 2.31 30.10
C ASP A 498 -24.50 3.39 30.16
N LYS A 499 -24.19 4.56 30.74
CA LYS A 499 -25.15 5.65 30.94
C LYS A 499 -25.67 6.20 29.61
N VAL A 500 -26.96 6.50 29.57
CA VAL A 500 -27.62 7.20 28.46
C VAL A 500 -28.43 8.40 28.99
N GLY A 501 -28.31 9.55 28.33
CA GLY A 501 -29.02 10.78 28.69
C GLY A 501 -28.34 11.67 29.76
N ASP A 502 -28.88 12.88 29.93
CA ASP A 502 -28.40 13.89 30.90
C ASP A 502 -29.47 14.18 31.96
N ILE A 503 -29.10 13.95 33.23
CA ILE A 503 -29.51 14.69 34.45
C ILE A 503 -30.98 14.54 34.94
N ASP A 504 -31.14 13.78 36.03
CA ASP A 504 -32.24 13.92 37.02
C ASP A 504 -31.92 14.98 38.09
N GLY A 505 -31.28 16.08 37.70
CA GLY A 505 -31.12 17.37 38.43
C GLY A 505 -30.51 17.38 39.84
N GLY A 506 -30.31 16.25 40.52
CA GLY A 506 -29.99 16.23 41.95
C GLY A 506 -29.61 14.88 42.56
N SER A 507 -29.64 13.76 41.81
CA SER A 507 -29.16 12.46 42.29
C SER A 507 -27.87 12.05 41.55
N GLY A 508 -26.92 11.43 42.25
CA GLY A 508 -25.60 11.08 41.70
C GLY A 508 -25.58 9.87 40.75
N GLY A 509 -26.64 9.60 39.99
CA GLY A 509 -26.69 8.49 39.02
C GLY A 509 -27.55 8.77 37.78
N TYR A 510 -27.53 7.83 36.83
CA TYR A 510 -28.00 7.96 35.46
C TYR A 510 -28.91 6.78 35.06
N HIS A 511 -29.69 6.94 34.00
CA HIS A 511 -30.36 5.82 33.33
C HIS A 511 -29.37 5.03 32.46
N ALA A 512 -29.55 3.71 32.40
CA ALA A 512 -28.92 2.84 31.42
C ALA A 512 -29.93 1.79 30.96
N TYR A 513 -29.98 1.52 29.66
CA TYR A 513 -30.89 0.50 29.11
C TYR A 513 -30.12 -0.75 28.71
N TYR A 514 -30.64 -1.92 29.09
CA TYR A 514 -30.12 -3.21 28.65
C TYR A 514 -31.23 -4.02 27.99
N PHE A 515 -30.95 -4.55 26.80
CA PHE A 515 -31.86 -5.40 26.05
C PHE A 515 -31.32 -6.82 25.99
N ALA A 516 -32.03 -7.76 26.60
CA ALA A 516 -31.79 -9.19 26.45
C ALA A 516 -32.73 -9.75 25.38
N GLU A 517 -32.19 -10.10 24.21
CA GLU A 517 -32.94 -10.79 23.16
C GLU A 517 -32.69 -12.31 23.25
N PHE A 518 -33.75 -13.11 23.19
CA PHE A 518 -33.69 -14.57 23.29
C PHE A 518 -34.75 -15.23 22.40
N PRO A 519 -34.63 -16.55 22.12
CA PRO A 519 -35.62 -17.25 21.30
C PRO A 519 -37.04 -17.06 21.83
N GLU A 520 -38.01 -16.97 20.93
CA GLU A 520 -39.43 -16.85 21.26
C GLU A 520 -39.84 -17.89 22.32
N THR A 521 -40.33 -17.39 23.45
CA THR A 521 -40.62 -18.19 24.63
C THR A 521 -42.02 -17.87 25.13
N THR A 522 -42.90 -18.87 25.13
CA THR A 522 -44.23 -18.76 25.77
C THR A 522 -44.16 -19.25 27.20
N THR A 523 -44.50 -18.40 28.17
CA THR A 523 -44.40 -18.72 29.60
C THR A 523 -45.40 -17.95 30.46
N GLU A 524 -45.67 -18.44 31.66
CA GLU A 524 -46.49 -17.76 32.68
C GLU A 524 -45.61 -16.95 33.66
N SER A 525 -44.30 -17.19 33.67
CA SER A 525 -43.39 -16.56 34.62
C SER A 525 -41.94 -16.55 34.13
N VAL A 526 -41.24 -15.46 34.42
CA VAL A 526 -39.82 -15.26 34.10
C VAL A 526 -39.05 -14.97 35.37
N LYS A 527 -37.85 -15.54 35.49
CA LYS A 527 -36.94 -15.30 36.60
C LYS A 527 -35.63 -14.71 36.06
N VAL A 528 -35.27 -13.53 36.57
CA VAL A 528 -33.97 -12.89 36.35
C VAL A 528 -33.09 -13.19 37.55
N ILE A 529 -31.91 -13.75 37.30
CA ILE A 529 -30.94 -14.10 38.34
C ILE A 529 -29.69 -13.27 38.13
N LEU A 530 -29.43 -12.32 39.03
CA LEU A 530 -28.16 -11.60 39.08
C LEU A 530 -27.14 -12.53 39.74
N LYS A 531 -26.11 -12.95 38.99
CA LYS A 531 -25.09 -13.89 39.50
C LYS A 531 -24.20 -13.20 40.54
N PRO A 532 -23.56 -13.94 41.47
CA PRO A 532 -22.63 -13.37 42.44
C PRO A 532 -21.57 -12.47 41.81
N GLY A 533 -21.21 -11.39 42.50
CA GLY A 533 -20.15 -10.45 42.10
C GLY A 533 -20.63 -9.12 41.51
N PHE A 534 -21.91 -8.76 41.66
CA PHE A 534 -22.38 -7.41 41.34
C PHE A 534 -21.77 -6.36 42.28
N LEU A 535 -21.58 -5.15 41.77
CA LEU A 535 -21.03 -3.99 42.47
C LEU A 535 -22.16 -3.30 43.26
N GLY A 536 -21.96 -3.12 44.56
CA GLY A 536 -22.87 -2.41 45.47
C GLY A 536 -24.31 -2.92 45.48
N GLU A 537 -25.26 -2.02 45.23
CA GLU A 537 -26.70 -2.26 45.41
C GLU A 537 -27.44 -2.13 44.07
N PRO A 538 -27.83 -3.26 43.44
CA PRO A 538 -28.65 -3.26 42.23
C PRO A 538 -29.91 -2.40 42.40
N SER A 539 -30.19 -1.57 41.39
CA SER A 539 -31.34 -0.68 41.35
C SER A 539 -31.86 -0.57 39.92
N LEU A 540 -33.18 -0.72 39.76
CA LEU A 540 -33.86 -0.77 38.47
C LEU A 540 -35.07 0.14 38.49
N TYR A 541 -35.14 1.04 37.51
CA TYR A 541 -36.32 1.86 37.21
C TYR A 541 -37.45 1.02 36.62
N GLU A 542 -37.16 0.10 35.71
CA GLU A 542 -38.19 -0.72 35.07
C GLU A 542 -37.61 -2.05 34.56
N ILE A 543 -38.41 -3.11 34.59
CA ILE A 543 -38.19 -4.35 33.87
C ILE A 543 -39.41 -4.61 33.00
N ALA A 544 -39.22 -4.57 31.68
CA ALA A 544 -40.30 -4.75 30.72
C ALA A 544 -40.06 -6.04 29.89
N PRO A 545 -40.97 -7.04 29.99
CA PRO A 545 -41.01 -8.15 29.06
C PRO A 545 -41.68 -7.68 27.78
N LEU A 546 -41.08 -8.08 26.66
CA LEU A 546 -41.34 -7.53 25.35
C LEU A 546 -41.53 -8.66 24.35
N TYR A 547 -42.44 -8.45 23.39
CA TYR A 547 -42.60 -9.31 22.23
C TYR A 547 -42.51 -8.47 20.97
N THR A 548 -41.43 -8.68 20.21
CA THR A 548 -41.20 -7.98 18.95
C THR A 548 -41.86 -8.71 17.79
N GLY A 549 -41.88 -10.05 17.81
CA GLY A 549 -42.43 -10.88 16.73
C GLY A 549 -41.65 -10.78 15.41
N VAL A 550 -40.44 -10.21 15.45
CA VAL A 550 -39.58 -10.01 14.29
C VAL A 550 -38.81 -11.30 14.04
N GLN A 551 -39.05 -11.93 12.89
CA GLN A 551 -38.27 -13.10 12.49
C GLN A 551 -36.82 -12.72 12.21
N ALA A 552 -35.90 -13.64 12.50
CA ALA A 552 -34.51 -13.50 12.07
C ALA A 552 -34.46 -13.33 10.54
N ASP A 553 -33.47 -12.57 10.04
CA ASP A 553 -33.31 -12.37 8.61
C ASP A 553 -33.14 -13.71 7.91
N GLY A 554 -34.02 -14.00 6.95
CA GLY A 554 -33.92 -15.16 6.09
C GLY A 554 -32.82 -15.01 5.04
N ALA A 555 -32.68 -16.02 4.20
CA ALA A 555 -31.85 -15.91 3.00
C ALA A 555 -32.36 -14.76 2.11
N GLY A 556 -31.44 -13.90 1.66
CA GLY A 556 -31.78 -12.81 0.75
C GLY A 556 -32.05 -13.27 -0.68
N ASP A 557 -32.55 -12.36 -1.50
CA ASP A 557 -32.69 -12.54 -2.95
C ASP A 557 -31.31 -12.55 -3.61
N THR A 558 -30.95 -13.70 -4.20
CA THR A 558 -29.65 -13.92 -4.84
C THR A 558 -29.58 -13.47 -6.29
N SER A 559 -30.70 -13.02 -6.88
CA SER A 559 -30.83 -12.81 -8.33
C SER A 559 -29.75 -11.88 -8.91
N GLU A 560 -29.46 -10.78 -8.22
CA GLU A 560 -28.45 -9.81 -8.64
C GLU A 560 -27.02 -10.36 -8.50
N LEU A 561 -26.71 -10.98 -7.37
CA LEU A 561 -25.41 -11.59 -7.11
C LEU A 561 -25.11 -12.71 -8.11
N GLU A 562 -26.07 -13.59 -8.39
CA GLU A 562 -25.93 -14.66 -9.38
C GLU A 562 -25.71 -14.13 -10.81
N LYS A 563 -26.36 -13.02 -11.15
CA LYS A 563 -26.14 -12.34 -12.43
C LYS A 563 -24.74 -11.72 -12.51
N MET A 564 -24.29 -11.09 -11.42
CA MET A 564 -22.95 -10.50 -11.34
C MET A 564 -21.86 -11.58 -11.39
N ILE A 565 -22.01 -12.69 -10.66
CA ILE A 565 -21.11 -13.85 -10.71
C ILE A 565 -21.00 -14.39 -12.13
N ARG A 566 -22.13 -14.63 -12.82
CA ARG A 566 -22.12 -15.11 -14.21
C ARG A 566 -21.38 -14.15 -15.15
N SER A 567 -21.68 -12.85 -15.04
CA SER A 567 -21.00 -11.83 -15.87
C SER A 567 -19.49 -11.80 -15.60
N ALA A 568 -19.09 -11.92 -14.33
CA ALA A 568 -17.69 -11.99 -13.93
C ALA A 568 -17.01 -13.26 -14.44
N GLU A 569 -17.68 -14.42 -14.41
CA GLU A 569 -17.18 -15.69 -14.94
C GLU A 569 -17.08 -15.71 -16.47
N GLU A 570 -17.89 -14.93 -17.19
CA GLU A 570 -17.88 -14.84 -18.65
C GLU A 570 -16.92 -13.76 -19.19
N ALA A 571 -16.33 -12.92 -18.32
CA ALA A 571 -15.44 -11.83 -18.71
C ALA A 571 -14.22 -12.30 -19.54
N ASP A 572 -13.76 -11.50 -20.50
CA ASP A 572 -12.61 -11.85 -21.35
C ASP A 572 -11.27 -11.55 -20.65
N ARG A 573 -10.62 -12.59 -20.10
CA ARG A 573 -9.31 -12.48 -19.45
C ARG A 573 -8.16 -12.23 -20.43
N THR A 574 -8.42 -12.29 -21.74
CA THR A 574 -7.39 -12.06 -22.78
C THR A 574 -7.37 -10.62 -23.29
N ALA A 575 -8.37 -9.81 -22.94
CA ALA A 575 -8.43 -8.42 -23.36
C ALA A 575 -7.27 -7.59 -22.77
N ASP A 576 -6.72 -6.67 -23.57
CA ASP A 576 -5.54 -5.86 -23.19
C ASP A 576 -5.73 -5.12 -21.86
N HIS A 577 -6.94 -4.61 -21.59
CA HIS A 577 -7.25 -3.89 -20.36
C HIS A 577 -7.20 -4.78 -19.11
N TYR A 578 -7.52 -6.08 -19.23
CA TYR A 578 -7.40 -7.05 -18.15
C TYR A 578 -5.96 -7.55 -18.00
N VAL A 579 -5.30 -7.90 -19.12
CA VAL A 579 -3.92 -8.41 -19.11
C VAL A 579 -2.97 -7.41 -18.43
N ASN A 580 -3.13 -6.13 -18.76
CA ASN A 580 -2.32 -5.04 -18.21
C ASN A 580 -2.78 -4.55 -16.82
N ALA A 581 -3.89 -5.06 -16.27
CA ALA A 581 -4.37 -4.67 -14.95
C ALA A 581 -3.45 -5.20 -13.82
N PRO A 582 -3.40 -4.49 -12.67
CA PRO A 582 -2.59 -4.91 -11.51
C PRO A 582 -2.92 -6.33 -11.05
N GLN A 583 -1.88 -7.12 -10.72
CA GLN A 583 -2.08 -8.50 -10.27
C GLN A 583 -2.92 -8.60 -8.99
N THR A 584 -2.77 -7.65 -8.06
CA THR A 584 -3.56 -7.57 -6.83
C THR A 584 -5.06 -7.46 -7.11
N LEU A 585 -5.44 -6.62 -8.09
CA LEU A 585 -6.84 -6.45 -8.48
C LEU A 585 -7.39 -7.73 -9.14
N LYS A 586 -6.62 -8.36 -10.02
CA LYS A 586 -7.02 -9.64 -10.65
C LYS A 586 -7.25 -10.74 -9.62
N THR A 587 -6.34 -10.88 -8.64
CA THR A 587 -6.51 -11.84 -7.55
C THR A 587 -7.75 -11.51 -6.70
N ALA A 588 -7.94 -10.24 -6.34
CA ALA A 588 -9.09 -9.84 -5.54
C ALA A 588 -10.43 -10.04 -6.28
N PHE A 589 -10.43 -9.90 -7.61
CA PHE A 589 -11.58 -10.17 -8.46
C PHE A 589 -11.96 -11.67 -8.44
N GLU A 590 -11.00 -12.57 -8.66
CA GLU A 590 -11.27 -14.01 -8.62
C GLU A 590 -11.71 -14.49 -7.22
N GLU A 591 -11.08 -13.95 -6.16
CA GLU A 591 -11.49 -14.21 -4.77
C GLU A 591 -12.89 -13.65 -4.47
N SER A 592 -13.29 -12.54 -5.08
CA SER A 592 -14.66 -11.98 -4.93
C SER A 592 -15.71 -12.86 -5.62
N ILE A 593 -15.38 -13.51 -6.74
CA ILE A 593 -16.27 -14.50 -7.38
C ILE A 593 -16.47 -15.70 -6.45
N SER A 594 -15.38 -16.22 -5.86
CA SER A 594 -15.48 -17.35 -4.92
C SER A 594 -16.28 -16.98 -3.68
N ASP A 595 -16.02 -15.81 -3.08
CA ASP A 595 -16.76 -15.32 -1.92
C ASP A 595 -18.24 -15.12 -2.23
N GLY A 596 -18.58 -14.52 -3.38
CA GLY A 596 -19.97 -14.37 -3.82
C GLY A 596 -20.73 -15.71 -3.88
N LYS A 597 -20.09 -16.77 -4.39
CA LYS A 597 -20.69 -18.11 -4.45
C LYS A 597 -20.90 -18.72 -3.06
N GLU A 598 -19.97 -18.49 -2.13
CA GLU A 598 -20.07 -18.96 -0.76
C GLU A 598 -21.26 -18.33 -0.01
N GLN A 599 -21.63 -17.10 -0.38
CA GLN A 599 -22.65 -16.29 0.33
C GLN A 599 -24.06 -16.35 -0.27
N LEU A 600 -24.34 -17.23 -1.22
CA LEU A 600 -25.67 -17.36 -1.86
C LEU A 600 -26.81 -17.81 -0.91
N LYS A 601 -26.52 -18.13 0.36
CA LYS A 601 -27.53 -18.47 1.37
C LYS A 601 -27.57 -17.47 2.53
N ALA A 602 -26.80 -16.40 2.44
CA ALA A 602 -26.71 -15.41 3.49
C ALA A 602 -27.90 -14.45 3.49
N SER A 603 -27.95 -13.59 4.50
CA SER A 603 -28.92 -12.52 4.59
C SER A 603 -28.73 -11.48 3.48
N GLN A 604 -29.76 -10.69 3.22
CA GLN A 604 -29.76 -9.72 2.12
C GLN A 604 -28.62 -8.70 2.22
N ASP A 605 -28.28 -8.24 3.42
CA ASP A 605 -27.16 -7.31 3.62
C ASP A 605 -25.83 -7.91 3.15
N ILE A 606 -25.53 -9.15 3.52
CA ILE A 606 -24.32 -9.85 3.09
C ILE A 606 -24.32 -9.96 1.56
N ILE A 607 -25.41 -10.42 0.95
CA ILE A 607 -25.56 -10.56 -0.50
C ILE A 607 -25.33 -9.23 -1.23
N ASP A 608 -25.95 -8.16 -0.76
CA ASP A 608 -25.82 -6.82 -1.35
C ASP A 608 -24.36 -6.34 -1.32
N SER A 609 -23.69 -6.47 -0.16
CA SER A 609 -22.27 -6.10 -0.03
C SER A 609 -21.38 -6.92 -0.97
N ARG A 610 -21.63 -8.22 -1.16
CA ARG A 610 -20.83 -9.04 -2.10
C ARG A 610 -21.08 -8.64 -3.54
N THR A 611 -22.32 -8.30 -3.87
CA THR A 611 -22.71 -7.84 -5.20
C THR A 611 -22.00 -6.54 -5.55
N GLU A 612 -22.06 -5.54 -4.66
CA GLU A 612 -21.38 -4.26 -4.81
C GLU A 612 -19.86 -4.45 -4.93
N PHE A 613 -19.28 -5.25 -4.06
CA PHE A 613 -17.82 -5.45 -3.99
C PHE A 613 -17.25 -6.22 -5.19
N LEU A 614 -18.00 -7.18 -5.74
CA LEU A 614 -17.64 -7.86 -6.99
C LEU A 614 -17.85 -6.93 -8.20
N SER A 615 -18.94 -6.17 -8.20
CA SER A 615 -19.25 -5.20 -9.25
C SER A 615 -18.16 -4.13 -9.37
N ASP A 616 -17.69 -3.54 -8.26
CA ASP A 616 -16.59 -2.55 -8.27
C ASP A 616 -15.36 -3.06 -9.03
N ARG A 617 -14.89 -4.27 -8.70
CA ARG A 617 -13.71 -4.85 -9.37
C ARG A 617 -13.96 -5.20 -10.82
N TYR A 618 -15.15 -5.69 -11.13
CA TYR A 618 -15.56 -5.95 -12.51
C TYR A 618 -15.50 -4.67 -13.36
N HIS A 619 -15.98 -3.55 -12.83
CA HIS A 619 -15.92 -2.24 -13.47
C HIS A 619 -14.48 -1.73 -13.59
N ARG A 620 -13.70 -1.76 -12.51
CA ARG A 620 -12.29 -1.33 -12.49
C ARG A 620 -11.39 -2.15 -13.40
N LEU A 621 -11.75 -3.39 -13.71
CA LEU A 621 -11.08 -4.21 -14.72
C LEU A 621 -11.50 -3.86 -16.16
N GLY A 622 -12.48 -2.99 -16.37
CA GLY A 622 -12.90 -2.50 -17.68
C GLY A 622 -14.02 -3.31 -18.34
N PHE A 623 -14.65 -4.24 -17.62
CA PHE A 623 -15.73 -5.08 -18.14
C PHE A 623 -17.12 -4.45 -18.02
N GLY A 624 -17.28 -3.45 -17.15
CA GLY A 624 -18.53 -2.72 -16.95
C GLY A 624 -18.61 -1.40 -17.74
N THR A 625 -19.51 -0.51 -17.33
CA THR A 625 -19.60 0.85 -17.87
C THR A 625 -18.44 1.71 -17.37
N THR A 626 -17.83 2.50 -18.26
CA THR A 626 -16.78 3.45 -17.87
C THR A 626 -17.40 4.67 -17.18
N ASP A 627 -17.09 4.88 -15.90
CA ASP A 627 -17.39 6.08 -15.14
C ASP A 627 -16.22 7.08 -15.18
N LYS A 628 -16.51 8.31 -15.63
CA LYS A 628 -15.55 9.43 -15.77
C LYS A 628 -15.79 10.55 -14.76
N SER A 629 -16.74 10.39 -13.83
CA SER A 629 -17.21 11.46 -12.94
C SER A 629 -16.09 12.05 -12.09
N LYS A 630 -15.26 11.18 -11.49
CA LYS A 630 -14.11 11.60 -10.67
C LYS A 630 -13.04 12.31 -11.50
N LEU A 631 -12.71 11.79 -12.68
CA LEU A 631 -11.76 12.43 -13.60
C LEU A 631 -12.24 13.84 -13.99
N ASN A 632 -13.51 13.99 -14.37
CA ASN A 632 -14.10 15.28 -14.74
C ASN A 632 -14.10 16.29 -13.58
N SER A 633 -14.36 15.83 -12.36
CA SER A 633 -14.26 16.65 -11.15
C SER A 633 -12.83 17.15 -10.92
N LEU A 634 -11.83 16.28 -11.06
CA LEU A 634 -10.42 16.67 -10.94
C LEU A 634 -9.96 17.58 -12.08
N ILE A 635 -10.46 17.39 -13.31
CA ILE A 635 -10.21 18.31 -14.44
C ILE A 635 -10.71 19.70 -14.06
N THR A 636 -11.93 19.81 -13.54
CA THR A 636 -12.51 21.09 -13.11
C THR A 636 -11.66 21.74 -12.01
N LYS A 637 -11.24 20.95 -11.01
CA LYS A 637 -10.35 21.44 -9.95
C LYS A 637 -9.01 21.91 -10.51
N ALA A 638 -8.37 21.12 -11.36
CA ALA A 638 -7.09 21.48 -11.98
C ALA A 638 -7.19 22.77 -12.80
N GLU A 639 -8.27 22.97 -13.55
CA GLU A 639 -8.52 24.21 -14.27
C GLU A 639 -8.65 25.43 -13.35
N GLN A 640 -9.24 25.26 -12.16
CA GLN A 640 -9.30 26.32 -11.16
C GLN A 640 -7.91 26.65 -10.60
N GLU A 641 -7.14 25.62 -10.23
CA GLU A 641 -5.79 25.76 -9.65
C GLU A 641 -4.78 26.38 -10.65
N LEU A 642 -5.04 26.32 -11.97
CA LEU A 642 -4.21 27.02 -12.96
C LEU A 642 -4.17 28.54 -12.79
N ASN A 643 -5.10 29.12 -12.01
CA ASN A 643 -5.13 30.55 -11.69
C ASN A 643 -4.58 30.87 -10.29
N GLY A 644 -4.06 29.86 -9.56
CA GLY A 644 -3.47 30.05 -8.25
C GLY A 644 -2.03 30.56 -8.29
N ASP A 645 -1.56 31.06 -7.16
CA ASP A 645 -0.18 31.54 -6.97
C ASP A 645 0.79 30.35 -6.78
N TYR A 646 1.08 29.63 -7.85
CA TYR A 646 1.97 28.46 -7.87
C TYR A 646 3.25 28.70 -8.69
N THR A 647 4.28 27.87 -8.47
CA THR A 647 5.52 27.92 -9.25
C THR A 647 5.26 27.65 -10.72
N ASN A 648 6.02 28.28 -11.63
CA ASN A 648 5.83 28.07 -13.06
C ASN A 648 6.07 26.60 -13.45
N ASP A 649 7.00 25.94 -12.75
CA ASP A 649 7.34 24.52 -12.96
C ASP A 649 6.18 23.58 -12.58
N SER A 650 5.60 23.73 -11.39
CA SER A 650 4.48 22.89 -10.96
C SER A 650 3.22 23.13 -11.79
N LEU A 651 2.97 24.37 -12.22
CA LEU A 651 1.89 24.71 -13.16
C LEU A 651 2.10 24.08 -14.54
N TYR A 652 3.33 24.05 -15.05
CA TYR A 652 3.65 23.41 -16.33
C TYR A 652 3.34 21.91 -16.28
N GLN A 653 3.76 21.22 -15.21
CA GLN A 653 3.47 19.80 -15.02
C GLN A 653 1.95 19.54 -14.91
N LEU A 654 1.22 20.37 -14.15
CA LEU A 654 -0.24 20.26 -14.06
C LEU A 654 -0.90 20.45 -15.43
N LYS A 655 -0.51 21.45 -16.22
CA LYS A 655 -1.06 21.70 -17.57
C LYS A 655 -0.88 20.50 -18.50
N LYS A 656 0.29 19.85 -18.45
CA LYS A 656 0.59 18.66 -19.26
C LYS A 656 -0.33 17.50 -18.91
N VAL A 657 -0.42 17.17 -17.62
CA VAL A 657 -1.28 16.09 -17.12
C VAL A 657 -2.76 16.40 -17.35
N LEU A 658 -3.18 17.64 -17.17
CA LEU A 658 -4.54 18.11 -17.45
C LEU A 658 -4.90 17.97 -18.94
N SER A 659 -3.96 18.24 -19.85
CA SER A 659 -4.21 18.05 -21.28
C SER A 659 -4.48 16.59 -21.62
N ASP A 660 -3.73 15.66 -21.04
CA ASP A 660 -3.95 14.23 -21.28
C ASP A 660 -5.22 13.76 -20.57
N ALA A 661 -5.52 14.27 -19.37
CA ALA A 661 -6.78 14.02 -18.66
C ALA A 661 -8.00 14.38 -19.52
N LYS A 662 -7.98 15.55 -20.17
CA LYS A 662 -9.05 15.97 -21.08
C LYS A 662 -9.20 15.04 -22.27
N LYS A 663 -8.10 14.63 -22.92
CA LYS A 663 -8.16 13.64 -24.02
C LYS A 663 -8.76 12.32 -23.57
N THR A 664 -8.38 11.83 -22.39
CA THR A 664 -8.95 10.60 -21.80
C THR A 664 -10.44 10.78 -21.49
N ALA A 665 -10.85 11.94 -20.98
CA ALA A 665 -12.26 12.25 -20.73
C ALA A 665 -13.07 12.30 -22.03
N ASP A 666 -12.52 12.87 -23.10
CA ASP A 666 -13.16 13.01 -24.41
C ASP A 666 -13.22 11.70 -25.21
N ASP A 667 -12.36 10.72 -24.93
CA ASP A 667 -12.36 9.41 -25.62
C ASP A 667 -13.56 8.55 -25.20
N GLU A 668 -14.56 8.41 -26.08
CA GLU A 668 -15.77 7.60 -25.84
C GLU A 668 -15.49 6.10 -25.66
N ASN A 669 -14.36 5.59 -26.16
CA ASN A 669 -14.02 4.17 -26.12
C ASN A 669 -13.11 3.78 -24.95
N VAL A 670 -12.66 4.76 -24.16
CA VAL A 670 -11.77 4.53 -23.03
C VAL A 670 -12.41 3.57 -22.01
N LYS A 671 -11.60 2.65 -21.49
CA LYS A 671 -12.00 1.70 -20.45
C LYS A 671 -11.60 2.20 -19.06
N GLN A 672 -12.34 1.76 -18.04
CA GLN A 672 -12.14 2.19 -16.65
C GLN A 672 -10.68 2.17 -16.18
N PRO A 673 -9.84 1.14 -16.44
CA PRO A 673 -8.45 1.14 -16.01
C PRO A 673 -7.64 2.36 -16.48
N ALA A 674 -7.89 2.83 -17.71
CA ALA A 674 -7.21 4.00 -18.26
C ALA A 674 -7.73 5.30 -17.63
N VAL A 675 -9.03 5.37 -17.32
CA VAL A 675 -9.63 6.50 -16.60
C VAL A 675 -9.09 6.60 -15.18
N ASP A 676 -9.02 5.48 -14.46
CA ASP A 676 -8.51 5.42 -13.08
C ASP A 676 -7.03 5.85 -13.04
N GLN A 677 -6.20 5.31 -13.94
CA GLN A 677 -4.80 5.69 -14.03
C GLN A 677 -4.61 7.19 -14.32
N MET A 678 -5.44 7.75 -15.20
CA MET A 678 -5.40 9.17 -15.52
C MET A 678 -5.88 10.03 -14.35
N THR A 679 -6.88 9.56 -13.61
CA THR A 679 -7.39 10.20 -12.38
C THR A 679 -6.30 10.28 -11.31
N GLU A 680 -5.57 9.18 -11.07
CA GLU A 680 -4.46 9.14 -10.12
C GLU A 680 -3.32 10.09 -10.53
N LYS A 681 -2.95 10.09 -11.81
CA LYS A 681 -1.92 11.01 -12.35
C LYS A 681 -2.31 12.47 -12.15
N LEU A 682 -3.55 12.84 -12.46
CA LEU A 682 -4.03 14.22 -12.29
C LEU A 682 -4.09 14.62 -10.81
N GLN A 683 -4.54 13.72 -9.93
CA GLN A 683 -4.53 13.95 -8.49
C GLN A 683 -3.10 14.14 -7.95
N ALA A 684 -2.14 13.34 -8.42
CA ALA A 684 -0.73 13.48 -8.02
C ALA A 684 -0.14 14.82 -8.49
N ALA A 685 -0.46 15.25 -9.72
CA ALA A 685 -0.04 16.57 -10.23
C ALA A 685 -0.63 17.72 -9.39
N LEU A 686 -1.91 17.65 -9.04
CA LEU A 686 -2.57 18.60 -8.12
C LEU A 686 -1.91 18.64 -6.74
N ASN A 687 -1.57 17.47 -6.18
CA ASN A 687 -0.92 17.37 -4.88
C ASN A 687 0.54 17.86 -4.89
N SER A 688 1.16 17.93 -6.07
CA SER A 688 2.55 18.37 -6.26
C SER A 688 2.66 19.85 -6.61
N LEU A 689 1.55 20.61 -6.54
CA LEU A 689 1.57 22.05 -6.71
C LEU A 689 2.40 22.70 -5.61
N GLU A 690 3.36 23.53 -6.01
CA GLU A 690 4.22 24.27 -5.10
C GLU A 690 3.82 25.74 -5.11
N GLN A 691 3.66 26.35 -3.93
CA GLN A 691 3.35 27.78 -3.82
C GLN A 691 4.43 28.62 -4.51
N GLY A 692 3.99 29.45 -5.45
CA GLY A 692 4.77 30.45 -6.15
C GLY A 692 4.60 31.81 -5.47
N GLY A 693 5.32 32.82 -5.97
CA GLY A 693 5.19 34.18 -5.45
C GLY A 693 6.13 34.46 -4.28
N PHE A 694 5.65 34.44 -3.02
CA PHE A 694 6.39 34.97 -1.87
C PHE A 694 6.78 33.90 -0.83
N SER A 695 7.96 34.03 -0.22
CA SER A 695 8.32 33.29 1.00
C SER A 695 8.03 34.13 2.25
N GLU A 696 7.39 33.52 3.27
CA GLU A 696 7.03 34.18 4.52
C GLU A 696 8.00 33.78 5.64
N THR A 697 8.62 34.77 6.29
CA THR A 697 9.47 34.57 7.46
C THR A 697 8.78 35.18 8.68
N SER A 698 8.57 34.40 9.74
CA SER A 698 8.01 34.87 11.01
C SER A 698 9.13 35.21 11.98
N ILE A 699 9.13 36.44 12.49
CA ILE A 699 10.09 36.95 13.46
C ILE A 699 9.36 37.08 14.81
N PRO A 700 9.70 36.25 15.81
CA PRO A 700 9.15 36.39 17.15
C PRO A 700 9.43 37.78 17.74
N ALA A 701 8.52 38.30 18.57
CA ALA A 701 8.69 39.62 19.18
C ALA A 701 10.00 39.72 20.00
N GLY A 702 10.48 38.60 20.54
CA GLY A 702 11.74 38.50 21.29
C GLY A 702 12.97 38.98 20.51
N ASP A 703 12.96 38.84 19.19
CA ASP A 703 14.10 39.18 18.31
C ASP A 703 14.11 40.66 17.90
N LEU A 704 13.03 41.40 18.20
CA LEU A 704 12.94 42.84 17.99
C LEU A 704 13.87 43.58 18.96
N GLN A 705 14.59 44.58 18.44
CA GLN A 705 15.65 45.30 19.15
C GLN A 705 15.14 46.63 19.72
N GLY A 706 15.12 46.78 21.04
CA GLY A 706 14.64 47.98 21.72
C GLY A 706 15.38 48.23 23.03
N SER A 707 15.03 49.31 23.74
CA SER A 707 15.59 49.59 25.06
C SER A 707 15.13 48.56 26.10
N GLY A 708 15.80 48.50 27.26
CA GLY A 708 15.38 47.64 28.38
C GLY A 708 14.00 47.96 28.98
N LYS A 709 13.33 49.02 28.50
CA LYS A 709 11.94 49.36 28.87
C LYS A 709 10.88 48.61 28.04
N TRP A 710 11.31 47.92 26.98
CA TRP A 710 10.50 46.93 26.28
C TRP A 710 10.70 45.56 26.93
N ILE A 711 9.72 45.16 27.75
CA ILE A 711 9.77 43.89 28.47
C ILE A 711 9.23 42.76 27.61
N GLN A 712 9.77 41.55 27.77
CA GLN A 712 9.22 40.34 27.18
C GLN A 712 8.05 39.85 28.04
N ALA A 713 6.87 39.69 27.45
CA ALA A 713 5.66 39.20 28.12
C ALA A 713 5.03 38.08 27.27
N GLY A 714 5.34 36.82 27.60
CA GLY A 714 4.99 35.68 26.75
C GLY A 714 5.63 35.80 25.35
N ASP A 715 4.83 35.68 24.31
CA ASP A 715 5.26 35.76 22.90
C ASP A 715 5.34 37.21 22.36
N PHE A 716 5.21 38.22 23.23
CA PHE A 716 5.10 39.64 22.87
C PHE A 716 6.17 40.51 23.54
N LYS A 717 6.48 41.66 22.92
CA LYS A 717 7.21 42.78 23.55
C LYS A 717 6.22 43.84 23.99
N ALA A 718 6.29 44.28 25.24
CA ALA A 718 5.36 45.23 25.82
C ALA A 718 6.08 46.44 26.45
N THR A 719 5.46 47.62 26.42
CA THR A 719 5.92 48.78 27.22
C THR A 719 4.77 49.71 27.62
N GLU A 720 4.86 50.26 28.84
CA GLU A 720 4.01 51.35 29.35
C GLU A 720 4.77 52.68 29.51
N ALA A 721 6.06 52.72 29.15
CA ALA A 721 6.89 53.90 29.31
C ALA A 721 6.72 54.87 28.13
N ASP A 722 6.53 56.16 28.40
CA ASP A 722 6.44 57.20 27.37
C ASP A 722 7.80 57.47 26.70
N ASP A 723 8.89 57.04 27.34
CA ASP A 723 10.28 57.23 26.91
C ASP A 723 11.02 55.89 26.67
N ALA A 724 10.28 54.86 26.26
CA ALA A 724 10.83 53.54 25.92
C ALA A 724 11.73 53.56 24.66
N GLY A 725 11.56 54.57 23.80
CA GLY A 725 12.19 54.60 22.48
C GLY A 725 11.64 53.53 21.53
N PRO A 726 12.09 53.51 20.27
CA PRO A 726 11.59 52.58 19.27
C PRO A 726 12.06 51.14 19.54
N LEU A 727 11.15 50.19 19.36
CA LEU A 727 11.44 48.78 19.16
C LEU A 727 11.58 48.54 17.66
N THR A 728 12.70 47.96 17.22
CA THR A 728 13.12 47.99 15.82
C THR A 728 13.51 46.63 15.26
N TYR A 729 13.35 46.46 13.96
CA TYR A 729 13.87 45.29 13.25
C TYR A 729 14.25 45.65 11.81
N LYS A 730 15.38 45.10 11.34
CA LYS A 730 15.84 45.27 9.96
C LYS A 730 15.50 44.03 9.16
N PHE A 731 14.89 44.21 8.00
CA PHE A 731 14.48 43.09 7.15
C PHE A 731 14.63 43.42 5.67
N ASN A 732 14.71 42.37 4.86
CA ASN A 732 14.52 42.46 3.41
C ASN A 732 13.17 41.83 3.07
N GLY A 733 12.37 42.49 2.24
CA GLY A 733 11.06 41.97 1.85
C GLY A 733 10.22 42.94 1.04
N ASN A 734 9.02 42.50 0.72
CA ASN A 734 8.01 43.19 -0.08
C ASN A 734 6.76 43.49 0.74
N SER A 735 6.55 42.81 1.86
CA SER A 735 5.48 43.19 2.78
C SER A 735 5.77 42.78 4.22
N ILE A 736 5.07 43.44 5.14
CA ILE A 736 5.01 43.05 6.53
C ILE A 736 3.57 42.87 6.99
N GLN A 737 3.37 41.92 7.89
CA GLN A 737 2.14 41.76 8.68
C GLN A 737 2.51 41.63 10.15
N VAL A 738 1.80 42.36 11.00
CA VAL A 738 1.96 42.28 12.46
C VAL A 738 0.60 41.95 13.06
N SER A 739 0.54 40.99 13.98
CA SER A 739 -0.69 40.62 14.68
C SER A 739 -0.87 41.39 15.99
N THR A 740 -2.13 41.53 16.40
CA THR A 740 -2.59 42.13 17.65
C THR A 740 -2.57 41.13 18.81
N VAL A 741 -2.57 41.66 20.03
CA VAL A 741 -2.67 40.92 21.30
C VAL A 741 -4.03 41.20 21.94
N LYS A 742 -4.54 40.26 22.75
CA LYS A 742 -5.82 40.40 23.46
C LYS A 742 -5.60 41.06 24.83
N GLY A 743 -6.01 42.31 24.98
CA GLY A 743 -6.05 43.01 26.28
C GLY A 743 -6.98 44.23 26.28
N ASP A 744 -7.50 44.55 27.47
CA ASP A 744 -8.59 45.53 27.65
C ASP A 744 -8.08 46.98 27.88
N ASP A 745 -6.76 47.21 28.02
CA ASP A 745 -6.17 48.52 28.36
C ASP A 745 -4.87 48.79 27.56
N HIS A 746 -4.99 49.29 26.31
CA HIS A 746 -3.83 49.58 25.45
C HIS A 746 -3.64 51.05 25.04
N GLY A 747 -2.39 51.45 24.77
CA GLY A 747 -2.01 52.80 24.33
C GLY A 747 -2.15 53.05 22.82
N VAL A 748 -1.50 54.09 22.30
CA VAL A 748 -1.36 54.33 20.85
C VAL A 748 0.07 53.99 20.43
N ILE A 749 0.20 53.09 19.45
CA ILE A 749 1.48 52.68 18.87
C ILE A 749 1.69 53.35 17.51
N ARG A 750 2.87 53.92 17.29
CA ARG A 750 3.30 54.41 16.00
C ARG A 750 4.17 53.36 15.33
N VAL A 751 3.77 52.93 14.14
CA VAL A 751 4.57 52.08 13.28
C VAL A 751 5.21 52.95 12.21
N THR A 752 6.54 52.95 12.15
CA THR A 752 7.31 53.68 11.13
C THR A 752 8.15 52.69 10.33
N ILE A 753 8.11 52.79 9.00
CA ILE A 753 8.97 51.99 8.12
C ILE A 753 9.91 52.95 7.39
N LEU A 754 11.20 52.67 7.48
CA LEU A 754 12.29 53.41 6.85
C LEU A 754 12.92 52.56 5.75
N ASP A 755 13.24 53.16 4.60
CA ASP A 755 14.04 52.52 3.56
C ASP A 755 15.54 52.45 3.92
N GLN A 756 16.35 51.84 3.05
CA GLN A 756 17.80 51.70 3.20
C GLN A 756 18.57 53.03 3.34
N ASN A 757 17.99 54.16 2.92
CA ASN A 757 18.57 55.51 3.07
C ASN A 757 17.99 56.25 4.28
N GLU A 758 17.34 55.53 5.19
CA GLU A 758 16.64 56.06 6.37
C GLU A 758 15.49 57.02 6.03
N LYS A 759 14.98 56.99 4.79
CA LYS A 759 13.83 57.79 4.40
C LYS A 759 12.55 57.08 4.85
N GLN A 760 11.69 57.81 5.55
CA GLN A 760 10.38 57.32 5.97
C GLN A 760 9.48 57.05 4.76
N ILE A 761 9.03 55.80 4.63
CA ILE A 761 8.09 55.37 3.58
C ILE A 761 6.69 55.10 4.12
N CYS A 762 6.57 54.77 5.41
CA CYS A 762 5.29 54.56 6.08
C CYS A 762 5.35 55.11 7.51
N ARG A 763 4.27 55.73 7.98
CA ARG A 763 4.08 56.14 9.38
C ARG A 763 2.61 56.11 9.70
N GLU A 764 2.22 55.22 10.59
CA GLU A 764 0.83 55.05 11.02
C GLU A 764 0.77 55.06 12.55
N GLU A 765 -0.19 55.80 13.11
CA GLU A 765 -0.48 55.80 14.55
C GLU A 765 -1.76 55.01 14.77
N ILE A 766 -1.65 53.89 15.48
CA ILE A 766 -2.67 52.88 15.63
C ILE A 766 -3.11 52.89 17.09
N ASP A 767 -4.39 53.20 17.32
CA ASP A 767 -5.02 52.98 18.63
C ASP A 767 -5.20 51.47 18.82
N THR A 768 -4.49 50.90 19.80
CA THR A 768 -4.51 49.46 20.04
C THR A 768 -5.63 49.03 21.00
N TYR A 769 -6.52 49.95 21.40
CA TYR A 769 -7.69 49.65 22.24
C TYR A 769 -8.87 49.03 21.46
N ALA A 770 -9.44 47.92 21.97
CA ALA A 770 -10.72 47.38 21.51
C ALA A 770 -11.38 46.47 22.58
N GLU A 771 -12.64 46.74 22.95
CA GLU A 771 -13.38 46.06 24.03
C GLU A 771 -13.52 44.52 23.89
N LYS A 772 -13.27 43.93 22.71
CA LYS A 772 -13.43 42.49 22.41
C LYS A 772 -12.52 41.98 21.27
N ARG A 773 -11.25 42.38 21.21
CA ARG A 773 -10.36 41.91 20.13
C ARG A 773 -10.09 40.40 20.20
N ILE A 774 -10.06 39.77 19.04
CA ILE A 774 -9.64 38.37 18.87
C ILE A 774 -8.11 38.38 18.79
N GLU A 775 -7.46 37.59 19.64
CA GLU A 775 -6.01 37.37 19.60
C GLU A 775 -5.59 36.89 18.21
N GLY A 776 -4.52 37.47 17.65
CA GLY A 776 -4.07 37.15 16.29
C GLY A 776 -4.72 37.98 15.17
N ALA A 777 -5.68 38.87 15.45
CA ALA A 777 -6.20 39.81 14.46
C ALA A 777 -5.10 40.76 13.95
N GLU A 778 -5.21 41.28 12.74
CA GLU A 778 -4.18 42.10 12.11
C GLU A 778 -4.03 43.48 12.76
N LEU A 779 -2.80 43.86 13.12
CA LEU A 779 -2.43 45.17 13.64
C LEU A 779 -2.08 46.12 12.49
N ILE A 780 -1.23 45.67 11.57
CA ILE A 780 -0.89 46.37 10.33
C ILE A 780 -0.45 45.34 9.28
N GLN A 781 -0.92 45.52 8.06
CA GLN A 781 -0.36 44.90 6.86
C GLN A 781 0.03 46.00 5.88
N LYS A 782 1.26 45.92 5.36
CA LYS A 782 1.75 46.89 4.36
C LYS A 782 2.59 46.22 3.31
N ASP A 783 2.27 46.51 2.06
CA ASP A 783 3.05 46.13 0.89
C ASP A 783 3.93 47.29 0.43
N PHE A 784 5.12 46.97 -0.06
CA PHE A 784 6.12 47.90 -0.60
C PHE A 784 7.01 47.17 -1.62
N PRO A 785 7.75 47.90 -2.49
CA PRO A 785 8.69 47.26 -3.41
C PRO A 785 9.72 46.39 -2.68
N GLU A 786 10.25 45.35 -3.34
CA GLU A 786 11.32 44.53 -2.75
C GLU A 786 12.52 45.41 -2.38
N GLY A 787 12.96 45.33 -1.12
CA GLY A 787 14.06 46.16 -0.65
C GLY A 787 14.45 45.88 0.80
N SER A 788 15.45 46.62 1.28
CA SER A 788 15.88 46.58 2.68
C SER A 788 15.21 47.70 3.48
N TYR A 789 14.59 47.34 4.59
CA TYR A 789 13.78 48.23 5.40
C TYR A 789 14.08 48.08 6.89
N THR A 790 13.81 49.13 7.65
CA THR A 790 13.76 49.10 9.12
C THR A 790 12.36 49.43 9.57
N ILE A 791 11.71 48.52 10.31
CA ILE A 791 10.45 48.81 11.00
C ILE A 791 10.74 49.28 12.42
N GLN A 792 9.96 50.25 12.89
CA GLN A 792 10.04 50.83 14.22
C GLN A 792 8.65 50.89 14.84
N PHE A 793 8.52 50.43 16.08
CA PHE A 793 7.33 50.52 16.90
C PHE A 793 7.61 51.44 18.09
N GLU A 794 6.85 52.53 18.20
CA GLU A 794 6.99 53.50 19.28
C GLU A 794 5.67 53.69 20.02
N ARG A 795 5.70 53.75 21.35
CA ARG A 795 4.54 54.22 22.13
C ARG A 795 4.49 55.73 22.05
N VAL A 796 3.36 56.29 21.61
CA VAL A 796 3.25 57.75 21.31
C VAL A 796 2.12 58.46 22.02
N GLY A 797 1.28 57.71 22.73
CA GLY A 797 0.20 58.29 23.51
C GLY A 797 -0.65 57.26 24.22
N LYS A 798 -1.65 57.75 24.94
CA LYS A 798 -2.72 56.94 25.52
C LYS A 798 -3.85 56.78 24.49
N SER A 799 -4.56 55.66 24.53
CA SER A 799 -5.77 55.51 23.74
C SER A 799 -6.81 56.57 24.16
N PRO A 800 -7.43 57.29 23.20
CA PRO A 800 -8.54 58.20 23.49
C PRO A 800 -9.82 57.47 23.92
N ASN A 801 -9.90 56.15 23.73
CA ASN A 801 -11.04 55.30 24.05
C ASN A 801 -10.86 54.49 25.36
N GLY A 802 -9.66 54.50 25.95
CA GLY A 802 -9.35 53.80 27.20
C GLY A 802 -9.64 54.59 28.47
N SER A 803 -9.43 53.99 29.64
CA SER A 803 -9.63 54.64 30.95
C SER A 803 -8.74 55.88 31.12
N PRO A 804 -9.27 57.06 31.54
CA PRO A 804 -8.47 58.28 31.74
C PRO A 804 -7.34 58.13 32.77
N GLU A 805 -7.51 57.21 33.74
CA GLU A 805 -6.61 57.00 34.86
C GLU A 805 -5.50 55.98 34.57
N LYS A 806 -5.72 55.04 33.63
CA LYS A 806 -4.73 54.03 33.26
C LYS A 806 -3.92 54.50 32.05
N ARG A 807 -2.60 54.32 32.07
CA ARG A 807 -1.72 54.79 30.96
C ARG A 807 -1.68 53.82 29.77
N GLY A 808 -2.14 52.57 29.93
CA GLY A 808 -2.26 51.54 28.88
C GLY A 808 -0.90 51.04 28.34
N TRP A 809 -0.74 49.72 28.23
CA TRP A 809 0.44 49.09 27.64
C TRP A 809 0.33 49.09 26.10
N VAL A 810 1.43 49.24 25.38
CA VAL A 810 1.46 48.85 23.95
C VAL A 810 2.24 47.56 23.81
N GLU A 811 1.78 46.70 22.91
CA GLU A 811 2.32 45.35 22.72
C GLU A 811 2.56 45.09 21.23
N VAL A 812 3.67 44.41 20.92
CA VAL A 812 4.06 44.01 19.56
C VAL A 812 4.28 42.51 19.56
N GLY A 813 3.54 41.80 18.70
CA GLY A 813 3.67 40.36 18.50
C GLY A 813 4.59 39.98 17.34
N THR A 814 4.37 38.77 16.82
CA THR A 814 5.14 38.23 15.70
C THR A 814 5.06 39.13 14.47
N LEU A 815 6.23 39.51 13.94
CA LEU A 815 6.39 40.23 12.69
C LEU A 815 6.58 39.21 11.57
N LYS A 816 5.63 39.15 10.64
CA LYS A 816 5.74 38.34 9.41
C LYS A 816 6.26 39.21 8.28
N ILE A 817 7.27 38.71 7.55
CA ILE A 817 7.87 39.38 6.40
C ILE A 817 7.68 38.48 5.19
N ARG A 818 7.19 39.03 4.07
CA ARG A 818 7.14 38.33 2.78
C ARG A 818 8.25 38.81 1.87
N THR A 819 8.92 37.90 1.18
CA THR A 819 9.96 38.15 0.16
C THR A 819 9.58 37.48 -1.14
N GLU A 820 9.77 38.13 -2.28
CA GLU A 820 9.46 37.55 -3.58
C GLU A 820 10.46 36.43 -3.94
N LYS A 821 9.94 35.26 -4.28
CA LYS A 821 10.70 34.07 -4.70
C LYS A 821 10.86 34.12 -6.22
N LYS A 822 12.02 34.60 -6.68
CA LYS A 822 12.37 34.58 -8.11
C LYS A 822 12.84 33.20 -8.52
N GLU A 823 12.12 32.56 -9.44
CA GLU A 823 12.53 31.32 -10.09
C GLU A 823 13.59 31.62 -11.14
N ILE A 824 14.71 30.89 -11.08
CA ILE A 824 15.76 30.95 -12.10
C ILE A 824 15.55 29.77 -13.04
N VAL A 825 15.39 30.04 -14.33
CA VAL A 825 15.20 29.00 -15.34
C VAL A 825 16.56 28.48 -15.82
N ASP A 826 16.78 27.17 -15.69
CA ASP A 826 17.95 26.52 -16.30
C ASP A 826 17.68 26.27 -17.79
N ARG A 827 18.55 26.84 -18.64
CA ARG A 827 18.45 26.80 -20.11
C ARG A 827 19.51 25.92 -20.74
N SER A 828 20.44 25.37 -19.93
CA SER A 828 21.67 24.71 -20.40
C SER A 828 21.40 23.54 -21.34
N GLN A 829 20.44 22.67 -21.01
CA GLN A 829 20.11 21.50 -21.83
C GLN A 829 19.55 21.87 -23.20
N LEU A 830 18.72 22.92 -23.28
CA LEU A 830 18.14 23.38 -24.53
C LEU A 830 19.20 24.04 -25.41
N GLU A 831 20.07 24.86 -24.81
CA GLU A 831 21.19 25.51 -25.49
C GLU A 831 22.21 24.50 -26.05
N GLU A 832 22.55 23.46 -25.27
CA GLU A 832 23.42 22.38 -25.71
C GLU A 832 22.83 21.64 -26.92
N GLU A 833 21.56 21.25 -26.84
CA GLU A 833 20.88 20.52 -27.91
C GLU A 833 20.75 21.36 -29.20
N LEU A 834 20.46 22.66 -29.07
CA LEU A 834 20.45 23.59 -30.19
C LEU A 834 21.83 23.75 -30.83
N THR A 835 22.89 23.80 -30.02
CA THR A 835 24.28 23.88 -30.51
C THR A 835 24.64 22.64 -31.34
N ILE A 836 24.19 21.46 -30.93
CA ILE A 836 24.39 20.23 -31.72
C ILE A 836 23.63 20.32 -33.05
N CYS A 837 22.38 20.80 -33.04
CA CYS A 837 21.58 20.94 -34.25
C CYS A 837 22.16 21.96 -35.24
N ASP A 838 22.74 23.06 -34.75
CA ASP A 838 23.38 24.09 -35.58
C ASP A 838 24.63 23.56 -36.33
N GLY A 839 25.26 22.49 -35.81
CA GLY A 839 26.38 21.81 -36.45
C GLY A 839 26.01 20.81 -37.56
N LEU A 840 24.72 20.57 -37.81
CA LEU A 840 24.26 19.59 -38.79
C LEU A 840 24.27 20.15 -40.22
N ASN A 841 24.67 19.32 -41.18
CA ASN A 841 24.64 19.68 -42.60
C ASN A 841 23.33 19.19 -43.26
N LYS A 842 22.48 20.13 -43.69
CA LYS A 842 21.21 19.86 -44.38
C LYS A 842 21.35 18.90 -45.55
N ASP A 843 22.44 18.98 -46.31
CA ASP A 843 22.63 18.20 -47.55
C ASP A 843 22.85 16.70 -47.30
N LYS A 844 22.97 16.28 -46.03
CA LYS A 844 23.07 14.86 -45.66
C LYS A 844 21.73 14.20 -45.37
N TYR A 845 20.64 14.95 -45.26
CA TYR A 845 19.35 14.43 -44.77
C TYR A 845 18.21 14.67 -45.75
N THR A 846 17.17 13.83 -45.68
CA THR A 846 15.96 14.01 -46.47
C THR A 846 15.26 15.30 -46.08
N GLU A 847 14.65 15.98 -47.06
CA GLU A 847 13.94 17.24 -46.84
C GLU A 847 12.80 17.10 -45.80
N GLU A 848 12.10 15.97 -45.79
CA GLU A 848 11.02 15.70 -44.84
C GLU A 848 11.52 15.65 -43.38
N SER A 849 12.59 14.88 -43.14
CA SER A 849 13.15 14.73 -41.78
C SER A 849 13.81 16.03 -41.31
N TRP A 850 14.46 16.76 -42.22
CA TRP A 850 15.04 18.07 -41.93
C TRP A 850 13.96 19.11 -41.57
N ASN A 851 12.85 19.16 -42.31
CA ASN A 851 11.77 20.09 -42.02
C ASN A 851 11.12 19.83 -40.65
N LYS A 852 11.01 18.56 -40.23
CA LYS A 852 10.54 18.20 -38.87
C LYS A 852 11.49 18.70 -37.78
N LEU A 853 12.80 18.52 -37.95
CA LEU A 853 13.80 19.07 -37.03
C LEU A 853 13.75 20.61 -37.00
N GLN A 854 13.72 21.27 -38.16
CA GLN A 854 13.71 22.73 -38.25
C GLN A 854 12.51 23.34 -37.52
N LYS A 855 11.34 22.68 -37.60
CA LYS A 855 10.15 23.12 -36.87
C LYS A 855 10.35 23.05 -35.36
N ALA A 856 10.92 21.96 -34.85
CA ALA A 856 11.24 21.80 -33.42
C ALA A 856 12.28 22.83 -32.96
N VAL A 857 13.36 23.03 -33.75
CA VAL A 857 14.42 24.02 -33.47
C VAL A 857 13.88 25.45 -33.45
N ASN A 858 13.00 25.82 -34.38
CA ASN A 858 12.41 27.16 -34.40
C ASN A 858 11.55 27.40 -33.16
N SER A 859 10.69 26.44 -32.79
CA SER A 859 9.90 26.50 -31.56
C SER A 859 10.77 26.56 -30.30
N ALA A 860 11.90 25.83 -30.28
CA ALA A 860 12.87 25.87 -29.19
C ALA A 860 13.54 27.23 -29.05
N ARG A 861 13.92 27.87 -30.16
CA ARG A 861 14.50 29.22 -30.15
C ARG A 861 13.50 30.27 -29.69
N GLU A 862 12.21 30.13 -30.03
CA GLU A 862 11.15 30.99 -29.49
C GLU A 862 11.04 30.85 -27.97
N LEU A 863 11.03 29.61 -27.46
CA LEU A 863 10.98 29.34 -26.02
C LEU A 863 12.20 29.90 -25.29
N LEU A 864 13.40 29.74 -25.84
CA LEU A 864 14.66 30.21 -25.25
C LEU A 864 14.70 31.74 -25.06
N ASN A 865 13.88 32.51 -25.79
CA ASN A 865 13.80 33.96 -25.66
C ASN A 865 12.78 34.44 -24.61
N LYS A 866 11.93 33.55 -24.08
CA LYS A 866 10.99 33.91 -23.01
C LYS A 866 11.74 34.26 -21.74
N LYS A 867 11.25 35.24 -20.98
CA LYS A 867 11.82 35.59 -19.67
C LYS A 867 11.55 34.49 -18.64
N ASP A 868 12.29 34.50 -17.53
CA ASP A 868 12.14 33.50 -16.46
C ASP A 868 10.73 33.51 -15.87
N GLU A 869 10.04 34.66 -15.86
CA GLU A 869 8.65 34.75 -15.40
C GLU A 869 7.62 34.13 -16.37
N GLU A 870 8.02 33.86 -17.62
CA GLU A 870 7.15 33.38 -18.71
C GLU A 870 7.33 31.88 -19.01
N THR A 871 8.24 31.20 -18.30
CA THR A 871 8.62 29.80 -18.55
C THR A 871 9.18 29.13 -17.30
N CYS A 872 9.62 27.87 -17.41
CA CYS A 872 10.24 27.12 -16.32
C CYS A 872 11.27 26.12 -16.86
N THR A 873 12.11 25.62 -15.96
CA THR A 873 13.15 24.61 -16.28
C THR A 873 12.54 23.34 -16.88
N SER A 874 11.39 22.86 -16.38
CA SER A 874 10.72 21.70 -16.97
C SER A 874 10.29 21.92 -18.42
N GLU A 875 9.73 23.09 -18.76
CA GLU A 875 9.33 23.42 -20.14
C GLU A 875 10.56 23.46 -21.06
N MET A 876 11.68 24.02 -20.59
CA MET A 876 12.96 24.04 -21.31
C MET A 876 13.48 22.62 -21.58
N ASN A 877 13.49 21.76 -20.56
CA ASN A 877 13.99 20.39 -20.67
C ASN A 877 13.10 19.53 -21.58
N ASP A 878 11.78 19.64 -21.47
CA ASP A 878 10.85 18.94 -22.36
C ASP A 878 11.02 19.38 -23.82
N LYS A 879 11.24 20.68 -24.05
CA LYS A 879 11.56 21.20 -25.39
C LYS A 879 12.91 20.69 -25.89
N ALA A 880 13.92 20.60 -25.03
CA ALA A 880 15.23 20.03 -25.40
C ALA A 880 15.09 18.57 -25.83
N ASN A 881 14.28 17.79 -25.10
CA ASN A 881 13.96 16.41 -25.47
C ASN A 881 13.21 16.32 -26.82
N GLU A 882 12.27 17.23 -27.09
CA GLU A 882 11.58 17.31 -28.38
C GLU A 882 12.55 17.55 -29.54
N VAL A 883 13.46 18.53 -29.40
CA VAL A 883 14.50 18.80 -30.41
C VAL A 883 15.41 17.59 -30.58
N ARG A 884 15.86 16.97 -29.49
CA ARG A 884 16.70 15.77 -29.52
C ARG A 884 16.04 14.61 -30.25
N ASN A 885 14.75 14.39 -30.00
CA ASN A 885 13.98 13.33 -30.67
C ASN A 885 13.81 13.61 -32.16
N ALA A 886 13.55 14.87 -32.54
CA ALA A 886 13.48 15.27 -33.94
C ALA A 886 14.84 15.09 -34.64
N ARG A 887 15.94 15.42 -33.96
CA ARG A 887 17.31 15.22 -34.43
C ARG A 887 17.62 13.74 -34.64
N ASN A 888 17.32 12.91 -33.65
CA ASN A 888 17.53 11.46 -33.72
C ASN A 888 16.65 10.78 -34.79
N SER A 889 15.60 11.45 -35.26
CA SER A 889 14.70 10.98 -36.33
C SER A 889 15.11 11.46 -37.73
N LEU A 890 16.26 12.13 -37.87
CA LEU A 890 16.81 12.51 -39.16
C LEU A 890 17.10 11.28 -40.03
N GLN A 891 16.77 11.36 -41.31
CA GLN A 891 16.99 10.29 -42.28
C GLN A 891 18.05 10.72 -43.28
N GLU A 892 19.13 9.95 -43.41
CA GLU A 892 20.22 10.29 -44.32
C GLU A 892 19.84 10.07 -45.80
N ILE A 893 20.41 10.90 -46.69
CA ILE A 893 20.29 10.72 -48.14
C ILE A 893 21.16 9.53 -48.56
N LYS A 894 20.57 8.52 -49.20
CA LYS A 894 21.30 7.39 -49.78
C LYS A 894 22.00 7.83 -51.06
N VAL A 895 23.33 7.98 -51.03
CA VAL A 895 24.15 8.30 -52.21
C VAL A 895 24.18 7.10 -53.17
N ASP A 896 23.87 7.32 -54.44
CA ASP A 896 23.88 6.29 -55.47
C ASP A 896 25.30 6.14 -56.04
N THR A 897 25.94 5.02 -55.71
CA THR A 897 27.29 4.68 -56.18
C THR A 897 27.28 3.65 -57.32
N SER A 898 26.11 3.28 -57.85
CA SER A 898 25.98 2.24 -58.87
C SER A 898 26.83 2.56 -60.10
N ALA A 899 26.73 3.78 -60.63
CA ALA A 899 27.50 4.23 -61.79
C ALA A 899 29.02 4.23 -61.55
N LEU A 900 29.47 4.65 -60.35
CA LEU A 900 30.90 4.62 -59.99
C LEU A 900 31.42 3.18 -59.85
N ASN A 901 30.63 2.30 -59.24
CA ASN A 901 30.95 0.87 -59.12
C ASN A 901 31.03 0.18 -60.48
N ASP A 902 30.10 0.49 -61.40
CA ASP A 902 30.11 -0.03 -62.77
C ASP A 902 31.33 0.48 -63.55
N ALA A 903 31.65 1.77 -63.45
CA ALA A 903 32.84 2.36 -64.05
C ALA A 903 34.14 1.76 -63.49
N LEU A 904 34.23 1.54 -62.17
CA LEU A 904 35.37 0.86 -61.53
C LEU A 904 35.54 -0.58 -62.02
N LYS A 905 34.43 -1.32 -62.15
CA LYS A 905 34.46 -2.69 -62.69
C LYS A 905 34.98 -2.70 -64.12
N ALA A 906 34.51 -1.77 -64.96
CA ALA A 906 34.96 -1.65 -66.34
C ALA A 906 36.45 -1.25 -66.42
N ALA A 907 36.88 -0.24 -65.65
CA ALA A 907 38.26 0.24 -65.59
C ALA A 907 39.25 -0.86 -65.14
N LYS A 908 38.91 -1.60 -64.08
CA LYS A 908 39.75 -2.71 -63.56
C LYS A 908 39.85 -3.91 -64.51
N SER A 909 38.92 -4.04 -65.45
CA SER A 909 38.93 -5.13 -66.44
C SER A 909 39.85 -4.83 -67.64
N ILE A 910 40.39 -3.61 -67.75
CA ILE A 910 41.32 -3.23 -68.81
C ILE A 910 42.73 -3.75 -68.46
N SER A 911 43.28 -4.59 -69.33
CA SER A 911 44.67 -5.08 -69.21
C SER A 911 45.67 -3.97 -69.55
N ARG A 912 46.83 -3.97 -68.88
CA ARG A 912 47.97 -3.09 -69.19
C ARG A 912 48.56 -3.34 -70.58
N GLU A 913 48.35 -4.54 -71.11
CA GLU A 913 49.00 -5.00 -72.34
C GLU A 913 48.60 -4.16 -73.56
N GLY A 914 49.61 -3.64 -74.27
CA GLY A 914 49.45 -2.91 -75.52
C GLY A 914 49.00 -1.45 -75.40
N TYR A 915 48.89 -0.90 -74.18
CA TYR A 915 48.72 0.53 -73.92
C TYR A 915 50.04 1.18 -73.46
N THR A 916 50.19 2.49 -73.71
CA THR A 916 51.34 3.26 -73.23
C THR A 916 51.36 3.34 -71.71
N GLU A 917 52.56 3.28 -71.13
CA GLU A 917 52.78 3.31 -69.68
C GLU A 917 52.13 4.54 -69.01
N GLU A 918 52.32 5.73 -69.59
CA GLU A 918 51.74 6.99 -69.09
C GLU A 918 50.19 6.95 -69.02
N SER A 919 49.54 6.49 -70.09
CA SER A 919 48.07 6.47 -70.14
C SER A 919 47.46 5.44 -69.18
N PHE A 920 48.14 4.31 -68.96
CA PHE A 920 47.67 3.26 -68.07
C PHE A 920 47.93 3.58 -66.59
N GLU A 921 49.04 4.25 -66.26
CA GLU A 921 49.28 4.76 -64.91
C GLU A 921 48.26 5.82 -64.50
N ALA A 922 47.87 6.73 -65.40
CA ALA A 922 46.82 7.71 -65.14
C ALA A 922 45.46 7.06 -64.84
N LEU A 923 45.11 5.96 -65.54
CA LEU A 923 43.92 5.16 -65.24
C LEU A 923 44.03 4.47 -63.87
N THR A 924 45.19 3.86 -63.59
CA THR A 924 45.45 3.16 -62.32
C THR A 924 45.31 4.10 -61.12
N GLN A 925 45.85 5.32 -61.22
CA GLN A 925 45.73 6.34 -60.19
C GLN A 925 44.26 6.79 -60.00
N SER A 926 43.50 6.94 -61.09
CA SER A 926 42.08 7.29 -61.01
C SER A 926 41.23 6.18 -60.38
N ILE A 927 41.60 4.91 -60.54
CA ILE A 927 40.96 3.77 -59.86
C ILE A 927 41.20 3.87 -58.35
N LEU A 928 42.45 4.08 -57.91
CA LEU A 928 42.81 4.20 -56.49
C LEU A 928 42.06 5.35 -55.81
N GLU A 929 41.95 6.50 -56.47
CA GLU A 929 41.22 7.66 -55.94
C GLU A 929 39.71 7.41 -55.84
N ALA A 930 39.13 6.69 -56.79
CA ALA A 930 37.71 6.31 -56.75
C ALA A 930 37.41 5.27 -55.65
N GLU A 931 38.32 4.31 -55.42
CA GLU A 931 38.21 3.36 -54.31
C GLU A 931 38.41 4.02 -52.95
N ALA A 932 39.35 4.97 -52.84
CA ALA A 932 39.56 5.75 -51.63
C ALA A 932 38.32 6.60 -51.29
N LEU A 933 37.65 7.18 -52.30
CA LEU A 933 36.39 7.89 -52.10
C LEU A 933 35.33 6.95 -51.50
N LEU A 934 35.13 5.75 -52.07
CA LEU A 934 34.14 4.78 -51.61
C LEU A 934 34.42 4.22 -50.19
N ASN A 935 35.65 4.34 -49.70
CA ASN A 935 36.01 3.95 -48.33
C ASN A 935 35.89 5.10 -47.30
N GLY A 936 35.49 6.30 -47.74
CA GLY A 936 35.32 7.49 -46.89
C GLY A 936 33.86 7.98 -46.84
N THR A 937 33.67 9.23 -46.42
CA THR A 937 32.40 9.95 -46.52
C THR A 937 32.38 10.81 -47.78
N TYR A 938 31.32 10.74 -48.58
CA TYR A 938 31.23 11.39 -49.88
C TYR A 938 29.81 11.86 -50.20
N THR A 939 29.72 12.86 -51.07
CA THR A 939 28.45 13.40 -51.60
C THR A 939 28.16 12.83 -52.99
N GLN A 940 26.91 12.93 -53.45
CA GLN A 940 26.56 12.53 -54.82
C GLN A 940 27.38 13.27 -55.86
N LYS A 941 27.65 14.57 -55.64
CA LYS A 941 28.47 15.37 -56.53
C LYS A 941 29.91 14.83 -56.64
N GLU A 942 30.52 14.45 -55.52
CA GLU A 942 31.87 13.87 -55.52
C GLU A 942 31.92 12.50 -56.19
N VAL A 943 30.87 11.68 -56.01
CA VAL A 943 30.70 10.39 -56.69
C VAL A 943 30.55 10.59 -58.20
N ASP A 944 29.73 11.55 -58.62
CA ASP A 944 29.49 11.86 -60.04
C ASP A 944 30.75 12.43 -60.70
N GLU A 945 31.44 13.35 -60.04
CA GLU A 945 32.71 13.92 -60.52
C GLU A 945 33.79 12.84 -60.65
N LYS A 946 33.95 11.96 -59.65
CA LYS A 946 34.90 10.83 -59.75
C LYS A 946 34.51 9.82 -60.81
N THR A 947 33.21 9.55 -60.99
CA THR A 947 32.71 8.69 -62.06
C THR A 947 33.07 9.26 -63.42
N ALA A 948 32.85 10.55 -63.64
CA ALA A 948 33.17 11.24 -64.89
C ALA A 948 34.68 11.23 -65.18
N VAL A 949 35.52 11.50 -64.17
CA VAL A 949 36.99 11.47 -64.31
C VAL A 949 37.47 10.06 -64.66
N LEU A 950 36.96 9.02 -63.99
CA LEU A 950 37.33 7.63 -64.25
C LEU A 950 36.95 7.19 -65.67
N ILE A 951 35.74 7.51 -66.12
CA ILE A 951 35.29 7.26 -67.50
C ILE A 951 36.17 8.00 -68.50
N GLN A 952 36.57 9.24 -68.21
CA GLN A 952 37.44 10.00 -69.09
C GLN A 952 38.84 9.36 -69.19
N ARG A 953 39.41 8.87 -68.08
CA ARG A 953 40.71 8.17 -68.12
C ARG A 953 40.67 6.88 -68.91
N MET A 954 39.55 6.16 -68.89
CA MET A 954 39.38 5.00 -69.77
C MET A 954 39.38 5.39 -71.25
N LYS A 955 38.80 6.54 -71.61
CA LYS A 955 38.81 7.06 -73.00
C LYS A 955 40.16 7.60 -73.44
N ASP A 956 40.96 8.12 -72.51
CA ASP A 956 42.28 8.70 -72.78
C ASP A 956 43.40 7.66 -72.93
N LEU A 957 43.08 6.36 -72.81
CA LEU A 957 44.03 5.27 -73.04
C LEU A 957 44.57 5.31 -74.48
N ARG A 958 45.89 5.18 -74.62
CA ARG A 958 46.56 5.24 -75.92
C ARG A 958 47.32 3.95 -76.18
N ALA A 959 47.06 3.29 -77.31
CA ALA A 959 47.79 2.10 -77.69
C ALA A 959 49.29 2.42 -77.87
N ASP A 960 50.14 1.48 -77.43
CA ASP A 960 51.57 1.56 -77.69
C ASP A 960 51.86 1.15 -79.14
N LYS A 961 52.24 2.14 -79.93
CA LYS A 961 52.52 2.00 -81.36
C LYS A 961 53.98 1.80 -81.69
N THR A 962 54.84 1.73 -80.69
CA THR A 962 56.30 1.80 -80.88
C THR A 962 56.79 0.73 -81.86
N LEU A 963 56.39 -0.53 -81.66
CA LEU A 963 56.79 -1.64 -82.53
C LEU A 963 56.21 -1.54 -83.94
N LEU A 964 54.97 -1.08 -84.08
CA LEU A 964 54.36 -0.84 -85.39
C LEU A 964 55.05 0.31 -86.13
N GLN A 965 55.44 1.37 -85.41
CA GLN A 965 56.13 2.52 -85.96
C GLN A 965 57.53 2.13 -86.46
N GLU A 966 58.24 1.29 -85.70
CA GLU A 966 59.52 0.71 -86.11
C GLU A 966 59.38 -0.15 -87.36
N LYS A 967 58.38 -1.04 -87.39
CA LYS A 967 58.12 -1.89 -88.55
C LYS A 967 57.77 -1.06 -89.78
N TYR A 968 56.86 -0.09 -89.63
CA TYR A 968 56.48 0.85 -90.68
C TYR A 968 57.69 1.63 -91.21
N ASN A 969 58.54 2.14 -90.34
CA ASN A 969 59.75 2.87 -90.73
C ASN A 969 60.73 2.02 -91.57
N LYS A 970 60.77 0.70 -91.36
CA LYS A 970 61.58 -0.21 -92.19
C LYS A 970 60.98 -0.46 -93.58
N ILE A 971 59.67 -0.34 -93.72
CA ILE A 971 58.94 -0.70 -94.96
C ILE A 971 58.45 0.51 -95.78
N LYS A 972 58.37 1.70 -95.17
CA LYS A 972 57.78 2.90 -95.77
C LYS A 972 58.44 3.32 -97.09
N ASP A 973 59.75 3.13 -97.21
CA ASP A 973 60.55 3.56 -98.36
C ASP A 973 60.86 2.41 -99.34
N MET A 974 60.28 1.22 -99.13
CA MET A 974 60.46 0.09 -100.04
C MET A 974 59.84 0.37 -101.41
N THR A 975 60.51 -0.07 -102.48
CA THR A 975 60.09 0.02 -103.89
C THR A 975 59.79 -1.36 -104.49
N GLN A 976 58.92 -1.43 -105.50
CA GLN A 976 58.34 -2.68 -106.01
C GLN A 976 59.32 -3.78 -106.46
N GLY A 977 60.44 -3.42 -107.08
CA GLY A 977 61.41 -4.40 -107.58
C GLY A 977 60.78 -5.44 -108.52
N ASN A 978 61.08 -6.73 -108.31
CA ASN A 978 60.59 -7.85 -109.12
C ASN A 978 59.24 -8.44 -108.62
N ALA A 979 58.63 -7.84 -107.60
CA ALA A 979 57.37 -8.33 -107.03
C ALA A 979 56.21 -8.11 -108.02
N THR A 980 55.28 -9.06 -108.06
CA THR A 980 54.06 -8.99 -108.89
C THR A 980 53.23 -7.78 -108.51
N ASP A 981 52.53 -7.19 -109.49
CA ASP A 981 51.73 -5.99 -109.27
C ASP A 981 50.62 -6.22 -108.22
N ALA A 982 50.07 -7.44 -108.16
CA ALA A 982 49.08 -7.83 -107.15
C ALA A 982 49.66 -7.85 -105.73
N SER A 983 50.78 -8.56 -105.52
CA SER A 983 51.43 -8.65 -104.20
C SER A 983 51.97 -7.28 -103.74
N TRP A 984 52.46 -6.45 -104.66
CA TRP A 984 52.89 -5.10 -104.32
C TRP A 984 51.73 -4.17 -103.91
N ASN A 985 50.57 -4.30 -104.53
CA ASN A 985 49.37 -3.54 -104.16
C ASN A 985 48.85 -3.97 -102.78
N ASP A 986 48.85 -5.26 -102.47
CA ASP A 986 48.45 -5.76 -101.13
C ASP A 986 49.40 -5.26 -100.03
N PHE A 987 50.71 -5.29 -100.27
CA PHE A 987 51.70 -4.70 -99.37
C PHE A 987 51.51 -3.20 -99.19
N THR A 988 51.28 -2.47 -100.29
CA THR A 988 51.09 -1.02 -100.27
C THR A 988 49.84 -0.67 -99.47
N ARG A 989 48.76 -1.45 -99.60
CA ARG A 989 47.55 -1.31 -98.78
C ARG A 989 47.82 -1.58 -97.30
N LEU A 990 48.54 -2.65 -96.95
CA LEU A 990 48.90 -2.94 -95.55
C LEU A 990 49.80 -1.85 -94.96
N ARG A 991 50.70 -1.28 -95.76
CA ARG A 991 51.55 -0.16 -95.39
C ARG A 991 50.74 1.12 -95.18
N GLU A 992 49.79 1.42 -96.06
CA GLU A 992 48.87 2.56 -95.89
C GLU A 992 47.99 2.39 -94.65
N LEU A 993 47.47 1.19 -94.40
CA LEU A 993 46.71 0.86 -93.18
C LEU A 993 47.56 0.99 -91.92
N ALA A 994 48.81 0.51 -91.95
CA ALA A 994 49.75 0.70 -90.84
C ALA A 994 50.03 2.18 -90.58
N ASN A 995 50.20 3.00 -91.62
CA ASN A 995 50.35 4.44 -91.46
C ASN A 995 49.08 5.09 -90.88
N ALA A 996 47.90 4.70 -91.38
CA ALA A 996 46.63 5.21 -90.88
C ALA A 996 46.47 4.91 -89.38
N ILE A 997 46.73 3.67 -88.96
CA ILE A 997 46.71 3.23 -87.55
C ILE A 997 47.77 3.98 -86.73
N LEU A 998 48.97 4.22 -87.27
CA LEU A 998 50.00 5.00 -86.58
C LEU A 998 49.58 6.45 -86.34
N THR A 999 48.91 7.07 -87.30
CA THR A 999 48.43 8.45 -87.23
C THR A 999 47.11 8.63 -86.47
N ASP A 1000 46.34 7.57 -86.24
CA ASP A 1000 45.06 7.65 -85.51
C ASP A 1000 45.27 7.70 -83.99
N PRO A 1001 45.07 8.83 -83.30
CA PRO A 1001 45.28 8.92 -81.85
C PRO A 1001 44.42 7.95 -81.01
N ASN A 1002 43.35 7.36 -81.58
CA ASN A 1002 42.43 6.45 -80.90
C ASN A 1002 42.61 4.98 -81.30
N ALA A 1003 43.64 4.65 -82.08
CA ALA A 1003 43.92 3.26 -82.45
C ALA A 1003 44.03 2.39 -81.19
N THR A 1004 43.37 1.23 -81.23
CA THR A 1004 43.35 0.26 -80.13
C THR A 1004 44.60 -0.63 -80.16
N PRO A 1005 44.99 -1.22 -79.02
CA PRO A 1005 46.07 -2.20 -78.99
C PRO A 1005 45.87 -3.37 -79.95
N ALA A 1006 44.60 -3.78 -80.15
CA ALA A 1006 44.24 -4.84 -81.07
C ALA A 1006 44.49 -4.45 -82.53
N GLU A 1007 44.11 -3.24 -82.95
CA GLU A 1007 44.37 -2.75 -84.31
C GLU A 1007 45.87 -2.60 -84.58
N VAL A 1008 46.63 -2.08 -83.60
CA VAL A 1008 48.09 -1.96 -83.68
C VAL A 1008 48.74 -3.35 -83.79
N SER A 1009 48.30 -4.31 -82.98
CA SER A 1009 48.84 -5.68 -82.99
C SER A 1009 48.46 -6.43 -84.26
N ASP A 1010 47.23 -6.30 -84.76
CA ASP A 1010 46.74 -7.02 -85.93
C ASP A 1010 47.48 -6.55 -87.20
N ILE A 1011 47.60 -5.24 -87.40
CA ILE A 1011 48.32 -4.73 -88.57
C ILE A 1011 49.83 -5.01 -88.47
N LEU A 1012 50.41 -4.97 -87.27
CA LEU A 1012 51.81 -5.37 -87.05
C LEU A 1012 52.04 -6.84 -87.38
N ASN A 1013 51.11 -7.72 -86.99
CA ASN A 1013 51.17 -9.14 -87.32
C ASN A 1013 51.03 -9.36 -88.83
N GLN A 1014 50.04 -8.75 -89.48
CA GLN A 1014 49.85 -8.85 -90.92
C GLN A 1014 51.11 -8.39 -91.68
N LEU A 1015 51.73 -7.29 -91.26
CA LEU A 1015 53.02 -6.82 -91.82
C LEU A 1015 54.21 -7.73 -91.51
N ASN A 1016 54.18 -8.45 -90.39
CA ASN A 1016 55.23 -9.40 -90.02
C ASN A 1016 55.12 -10.72 -90.79
N THR A 1017 53.91 -11.13 -91.14
CA THR A 1017 53.64 -12.37 -91.89
C THR A 1017 53.53 -12.15 -93.40
N PHE A 1018 53.59 -10.91 -93.88
CA PHE A 1018 53.45 -10.59 -95.30
C PHE A 1018 54.69 -11.03 -96.10
N GLU A 1019 54.47 -11.81 -97.16
CA GLU A 1019 55.50 -12.28 -98.09
C GLU A 1019 55.21 -11.81 -99.53
N PHE A 1020 56.25 -11.41 -100.27
CA PHE A 1020 56.12 -10.96 -101.65
C PHE A 1020 56.11 -12.13 -102.64
N ALA A 1021 55.23 -12.07 -103.65
CA ALA A 1021 55.28 -12.96 -104.82
C ALA A 1021 56.02 -12.26 -105.98
N TYR A 1022 56.96 -12.93 -106.64
CA TYR A 1022 57.83 -12.38 -107.70
C TYR A 1022 57.52 -12.97 -109.09
N LYS A 1023 57.76 -12.22 -110.19
CA LYS A 1023 57.49 -12.65 -111.59
C LYS A 1023 58.69 -13.44 -112.16
N ASP A 1024 58.50 -14.68 -112.65
CA ASP A 1024 59.47 -15.42 -113.48
C ASP A 1024 58.84 -15.84 -114.83
N ASP A 1025 59.62 -15.71 -115.92
CA ASP A 1025 59.27 -15.89 -117.35
C ASP A 1025 59.08 -17.39 -117.74
N PRO A 1026 58.46 -17.75 -118.88
CA PRO A 1026 57.29 -18.62 -118.94
C PRO A 1026 57.60 -20.03 -119.51
N ASP A 1027 56.94 -21.08 -119.01
CA ASP A 1027 56.15 -21.98 -119.86
C ASP A 1027 55.34 -23.01 -119.06
N GLU A 1028 54.14 -23.25 -119.59
CA GLU A 1028 53.25 -24.40 -119.46
C GLU A 1028 52.84 -24.96 -118.08
N GLY A 1029 51.54 -24.83 -117.81
CA GLY A 1029 50.72 -26.04 -117.95
C GLY A 1029 49.67 -26.34 -116.89
N GLY A 1030 48.46 -25.78 -117.08
CA GLY A 1030 47.17 -26.46 -116.84
C GLY A 1030 46.72 -26.64 -115.38
N ASN A 1031 45.44 -26.70 -115.06
CA ASN A 1031 44.20 -26.68 -115.82
C ASN A 1031 43.08 -26.62 -114.76
N LYS A 1032 42.15 -25.68 -114.90
CA LYS A 1032 40.68 -25.80 -114.75
C LYS A 1032 40.13 -26.72 -113.65
N ASP A 1033 39.16 -26.33 -112.86
CA ASP A 1033 37.81 -25.94 -113.27
C ASP A 1033 36.98 -25.58 -112.01
N PRO A 1034 35.74 -25.07 -112.11
CA PRO A 1034 35.35 -23.81 -111.49
C PRO A 1034 34.06 -23.95 -110.66
N GLN A 1035 33.41 -22.80 -110.43
CA GLN A 1035 31.96 -22.66 -110.22
C GLN A 1035 31.46 -23.06 -108.81
N GLU A 1036 30.57 -22.32 -108.14
CA GLU A 1036 29.46 -21.48 -108.58
C GLU A 1036 28.95 -20.65 -107.34
N PRO A 1037 27.94 -19.76 -107.47
CA PRO A 1037 28.08 -18.37 -107.05
C PRO A 1037 26.89 -17.85 -106.21
N LEU A 1038 26.94 -16.55 -105.90
CA LEU A 1038 25.82 -15.57 -105.88
C LEU A 1038 24.46 -15.98 -105.28
N GLU A 1039 23.89 -15.12 -104.42
CA GLU A 1039 22.89 -14.17 -104.92
C GLU A 1039 22.55 -13.02 -103.93
N PRO A 1040 22.05 -11.88 -104.46
CA PRO A 1040 21.81 -10.62 -103.75
C PRO A 1040 20.31 -10.32 -103.55
N GLN A 1041 19.98 -9.24 -102.81
CA GLN A 1041 19.06 -8.14 -103.20
C GLN A 1041 18.69 -7.25 -101.99
N ASN A 1042 18.96 -5.94 -102.12
CA ASN A 1042 18.02 -4.80 -102.10
C ASN A 1042 16.59 -4.97 -101.49
N PRO A 1043 15.85 -3.88 -101.19
CA PRO A 1043 16.16 -2.63 -100.48
C PRO A 1043 14.99 -2.16 -99.57
N GLN A 1044 15.02 -0.89 -99.15
CA GLN A 1044 13.86 0.03 -99.02
C GLN A 1044 13.03 0.10 -97.72
N ASN A 1045 13.07 1.32 -97.14
CA ASN A 1045 11.92 2.18 -96.81
C ASN A 1045 10.93 1.75 -95.68
N PRO A 1046 10.02 2.63 -95.21
CA PRO A 1046 9.62 2.71 -93.81
C PRO A 1046 8.14 2.34 -93.58
N ASN A 1047 7.75 2.38 -92.31
CA ASN A 1047 6.40 2.70 -91.81
C ASN A 1047 5.31 1.60 -91.77
N SER A 1048 4.57 1.68 -90.65
CA SER A 1048 3.18 1.25 -90.39
C SER A 1048 2.87 -0.16 -89.85
N GLY A 1049 1.86 -0.20 -88.97
CA GLY A 1049 1.06 -1.38 -88.62
C GLY A 1049 1.35 -1.94 -87.22
N ASN A 1050 0.70 -1.52 -86.13
CA ASN A 1050 -0.68 -1.82 -85.71
C ASN A 1050 -0.89 -3.27 -85.21
N GLN A 1051 -1.27 -3.36 -83.91
CA GLN A 1051 -2.21 -4.28 -83.25
C GLN A 1051 -2.10 -5.82 -83.34
N GLY A 1052 -2.41 -6.44 -82.18
CA GLY A 1052 -3.05 -7.75 -82.07
C GLY A 1052 -2.16 -8.81 -81.41
N ASN A 1053 -2.23 -9.04 -80.10
CA ASN A 1053 -3.26 -9.80 -79.37
C ASN A 1053 -3.32 -11.29 -79.74
N THR A 1054 -2.98 -12.17 -78.78
CA THR A 1054 -3.78 -13.31 -78.23
C THR A 1054 -2.83 -14.25 -77.46
N ASN A 1055 -2.90 -14.36 -76.13
CA ASN A 1055 -3.80 -15.16 -75.30
C ASN A 1055 -3.58 -16.70 -75.31
N THR A 1056 -3.41 -17.25 -74.09
CA THR A 1056 -3.74 -18.62 -73.58
C THR A 1056 -2.90 -19.81 -74.07
N SER A 1057 -2.55 -20.85 -73.30
CA SER A 1057 -2.90 -21.30 -71.92
C SER A 1057 -2.07 -22.56 -71.53
N HIS A 1058 -1.83 -22.71 -70.21
CA HIS A 1058 -1.68 -23.94 -69.38
C HIS A 1058 -0.61 -25.02 -69.65
N ALA A 1059 0.17 -25.35 -68.60
CA ALA A 1059 0.13 -26.65 -67.88
C ALA A 1059 1.11 -26.72 -66.69
N ASP A 1060 0.84 -27.65 -65.77
CA ASP A 1060 1.26 -27.79 -64.37
C ASP A 1060 2.65 -28.42 -64.05
N THR A 1061 3.18 -27.98 -62.89
CA THR A 1061 3.97 -28.59 -61.77
C THR A 1061 4.96 -29.79 -61.86
N SER A 1062 6.16 -29.55 -61.28
CA SER A 1062 6.98 -30.39 -60.34
C SER A 1062 7.72 -31.65 -60.87
N VAL A 1063 8.85 -32.18 -60.36
CA VAL A 1063 9.48 -32.26 -59.01
C VAL A 1063 11.03 -32.46 -59.09
N LYS A 1064 11.71 -32.09 -57.98
CA LYS A 1064 13.09 -32.33 -57.49
C LYS A 1064 13.70 -33.76 -57.57
N THR A 1065 15.04 -33.83 -57.54
CA THR A 1065 16.00 -34.70 -56.76
C THR A 1065 17.36 -34.74 -57.50
N GLY A 1066 18.57 -34.94 -56.93
CA GLY A 1066 19.05 -35.24 -55.58
C GLY A 1066 20.59 -35.49 -55.55
N ASP A 1067 21.11 -35.66 -54.30
CA ASP A 1067 22.23 -36.47 -53.73
C ASP A 1067 23.68 -36.42 -54.28
N SER A 1068 24.77 -36.58 -53.49
CA SER A 1068 25.07 -37.63 -52.49
C SER A 1068 26.34 -37.40 -51.59
N THR A 1069 26.42 -38.11 -50.45
CA THR A 1069 27.37 -38.18 -49.28
C THR A 1069 28.58 -39.16 -49.39
N PRO A 1070 29.57 -39.25 -48.43
CA PRO A 1070 29.51 -40.20 -47.26
C PRO A 1070 30.29 -39.87 -45.93
N LEU A 1071 29.79 -40.44 -44.80
CA LEU A 1071 30.40 -41.08 -43.56
C LEU A 1071 31.72 -40.54 -42.90
N LEU A 1072 31.93 -40.43 -41.55
CA LEU A 1072 31.90 -41.44 -40.45
C LEU A 1072 32.21 -40.79 -39.05
N LEU A 1073 31.73 -41.43 -37.96
CA LEU A 1073 31.67 -41.14 -36.49
C LEU A 1073 33.01 -41.36 -35.68
N PRO A 1074 33.10 -41.38 -34.30
CA PRO A 1074 32.10 -41.25 -33.18
C PRO A 1074 32.53 -40.53 -31.85
N LEU A 1075 31.60 -40.49 -30.85
CA LEU A 1075 31.76 -40.51 -29.35
C LEU A 1075 32.20 -39.21 -28.61
N ALA A 1076 31.76 -38.78 -27.41
CA ALA A 1076 30.99 -39.32 -26.28
C ALA A 1076 30.50 -38.16 -25.33
N THR A 1077 29.30 -38.19 -24.75
CA THR A 1077 28.93 -38.40 -23.30
C THR A 1077 29.10 -37.28 -22.24
N MET A 1078 28.00 -37.09 -21.48
CA MET A 1078 27.84 -36.96 -20.02
C MET A 1078 28.11 -35.65 -19.23
N CYS A 1079 27.02 -35.17 -18.59
CA CYS A 1079 26.75 -35.08 -17.14
C CYS A 1079 27.78 -34.50 -16.13
N SER A 1080 27.23 -33.65 -15.23
CA SER A 1080 27.45 -33.60 -13.77
C SER A 1080 28.45 -32.61 -13.11
N ILE A 1081 27.87 -31.60 -12.45
CA ILE A 1081 28.01 -31.11 -11.03
C ILE A 1081 29.34 -31.32 -10.22
N ILE A 1082 29.65 -30.29 -9.40
CA ILE A 1082 30.45 -30.21 -8.13
C ILE A 1082 31.96 -29.93 -8.34
N GLY A 1083 32.65 -28.98 -7.70
CA GLY A 1083 32.34 -27.98 -6.67
C GLY A 1083 33.62 -27.25 -6.17
N LEU A 1084 33.39 -26.11 -5.52
CA LEU A 1084 34.10 -25.52 -4.36
C LEU A 1084 35.65 -25.31 -4.33
N LEU A 1085 35.98 -24.00 -4.19
CA LEU A 1085 36.83 -23.35 -3.15
C LEU A 1085 38.26 -22.85 -3.48
N TYR A 1086 38.48 -21.63 -2.93
CA TYR A 1086 39.72 -21.06 -2.35
C TYR A 1086 40.69 -20.34 -3.33
N ILE A 1087 41.31 -19.16 -3.05
CA ILE A 1087 41.24 -18.13 -2.00
C ILE A 1087 42.23 -16.96 -2.31
N MET A 1088 42.21 -15.90 -1.48
CA MET A 1088 43.12 -14.72 -1.37
C MET A 1088 42.83 -13.55 -2.33
N HIS A 1089 42.22 -12.43 -1.92
CA HIS A 1089 42.49 -11.48 -0.81
C HIS A 1089 43.84 -10.76 -0.93
N LYS A 1090 43.81 -9.48 -1.34
CA LYS A 1090 44.85 -8.50 -0.97
C LYS A 1090 44.22 -7.17 -0.54
N LYS A 1091 43.97 -7.09 0.77
CA LYS A 1091 44.09 -5.92 1.65
C LYS A 1091 45.31 -5.05 1.25
N ARG A 1092 45.40 -3.73 1.46
CA ARG A 1092 44.97 -2.91 2.61
C ARG A 1092 45.40 -1.44 2.36
N LYS A 1093 44.70 -0.51 3.04
CA LYS A 1093 45.19 0.75 3.67
C LYS A 1093 45.59 1.90 2.73
N LEU A 1094 45.32 3.18 2.98
CA LEU A 1094 45.00 3.98 4.19
C LEU A 1094 44.18 5.22 3.77
N GLY A 1095 43.39 5.79 4.68
CA GLY A 1095 42.78 7.12 4.57
C GLY A 1095 41.43 7.16 5.24
#